data_AF-A0A7C5CLW6-F1
#
_entry.id   AF-A0A7C5CLW6-F1
#
_cell.length_a   1.000
_cell.length_b   1.000
_cell.length_c   1.000
_cell.angle_alpha   90.00
_cell.angle_beta   90.00
_cell.angle_gamma   90.00
#
_symmetry.space_group_name_H-M   'P 1'
#
loop_
_entity.id
_entity.type
_entity.pdbx_description
1 polymer ?
#
loop_
_entity_poly.entity_id
_entity_poly.type
_entity_poly.pdbx_seq_one_letter_code
_entity_poly.pdbx_strand_id
1 'polypeptide(L)'
;MSEPYIIKMPQLSDTMTEGVIVSWEKQVGDRIQRGDIVATVETDKAIMDVEVFREGYLSGPLAPEGATVPVGDPIAYLVAEADQVRPADAEAGTAAAAPVAGEAVEEAPAEGGESESAPAAARPEGAVHEIKMPQLSDTMTEGVVVSWEKQLGDRIRRGDIVATVETDKAIMDVEVFREGYLSGPLAEEGSVVPVGDPMAWLVESAEQVVREGAKVERRAAEAENAPEPAPEAPAAAPSPGPAPRPAPAGGGAPVERPAGRAVTPYARKLAGLYGVDLARVVPTGPAGEITAQDVENARAAQPSAPATAFPAEADVPWEGRPMNKLEAAISHAMTSSLTMPVFHVTLPIRIDALIKAAKAKGVSVTVAIAKACAEAMKSHPRMNWCYKPVDQLAERDSVDIGMAVAVDGGGLVVPVLKGCESRDLETLNEEWKDLVDRARKRRLKPEEYQGSTFQISNMGMFGVSHFDAIATPGIAAILAISSNTDQGSPFTITADHRVVNGADVAMYLNTLKGLIEQPEAWMGPVGPAIPEGDWDYQVVVIGGGPGGEDCARDLAAHGIKVAMVNDAPFPGGECLWRGCIPSKAWRAAADRIRDRAHDHLLGVTGTDKPSLDWQALEAHRRRVLETRGEMALKTDKGVRIKVIQGFARFEDDHTLFIDTSANSDDPHHRQRPGDGSQGERITFGCAVIATGAPPFVPPIPGAREHLEDGGVLTSDTVWNLEAPVKRLGVIGGGAIGMEMAQIFGDFGAEVVLLEGRDRILAEVEPEIAKALTAVLGDEPNLTIHTGVQVEEITGRPGEMVMRWKDAEGNSHEFACDRVLMATGKRPVLDGLGLEKAGVAVEQGVIRADARCRTSVPHIFAVGDVIGGLMLAHTAGQQGRVAAANILGEDARYDEAKDSGVIFTRPEAAFVGLSLEQARAKGLDCAEVKVPMSIDAKAMINHETHGMIKLVADKQSHRIVGVHLLADHADTLVGEGVMMVEGELTLEQVGNAIHPHPTQTELFGELARRLLGRLRRTKRK
;
A
#
# COMPACT_ATOMS: atom_id res chain seq x y z
N MET A 1 31.84 -12.72 49.42
CA MET A 1 31.73 -11.46 48.64
C MET A 1 32.17 -10.32 49.54
N SER A 2 32.94 -9.34 49.06
CA SER A 2 33.42 -8.24 49.91
C SER A 2 32.42 -7.07 50.04
N GLU A 3 31.39 -7.00 49.20
CA GLU A 3 30.34 -5.97 49.25
C GLU A 3 28.93 -6.57 49.02
N PRO A 4 27.87 -6.07 49.70
CA PRO A 4 26.48 -6.52 49.50
C PRO A 4 25.98 -6.23 48.08
N TYR A 5 25.27 -7.17 47.47
CA TYR A 5 24.66 -6.97 46.16
C TYR A 5 23.31 -6.27 46.29
N ILE A 6 23.12 -5.19 45.55
CA ILE A 6 21.92 -4.35 45.61
C ILE A 6 20.86 -4.91 44.66
N ILE A 7 19.69 -5.25 45.20
CA ILE A 7 18.48 -5.51 44.41
C ILE A 7 17.81 -4.15 44.20
N LYS A 8 17.61 -3.75 42.95
CA LYS A 8 17.05 -2.45 42.57
C LYS A 8 15.66 -2.61 41.96
N MET A 9 14.84 -1.57 42.04
CA MET A 9 13.56 -1.52 41.32
C MET A 9 13.82 -1.61 39.80
N PRO A 10 13.32 -2.66 39.11
CA PRO A 10 13.56 -2.83 37.68
C PRO A 10 12.78 -1.82 36.82
N GLN A 11 13.34 -1.45 35.67
CA GLN A 11 12.62 -0.69 34.65
C GLN A 11 11.89 -1.67 33.73
N LEU A 12 10.55 -1.69 33.81
CA LEU A 12 9.73 -2.64 33.06
C LEU A 12 9.08 -2.04 31.81
N SER A 13 9.15 -0.71 31.63
CA SER A 13 8.80 -0.03 30.38
C SER A 13 9.64 1.24 30.17
N ASP A 14 9.78 1.66 28.90
CA ASP A 14 10.54 2.86 28.52
C ASP A 14 9.98 4.16 29.13
N THR A 15 8.75 4.11 29.65
CA THR A 15 8.06 5.25 30.30
C THR A 15 7.97 5.15 31.82
N MET A 16 8.45 4.05 32.44
CA MET A 16 8.35 3.81 33.88
C MET A 16 9.37 4.64 34.67
N THR A 17 8.91 5.45 35.62
CA THR A 17 9.77 6.22 36.53
C THR A 17 9.77 5.69 37.97
N GLU A 18 8.74 4.94 38.39
CA GLU A 18 8.60 4.32 39.71
C GLU A 18 7.73 3.06 39.65
N GLY A 19 7.79 2.19 40.66
CA GLY A 19 6.96 0.98 40.80
C GLY A 19 6.57 0.70 42.25
N VAL A 20 5.46 0.01 42.47
CA VAL A 20 4.94 -0.32 43.82
C VAL A 20 5.27 -1.76 44.15
N ILE A 21 5.83 -2.03 45.34
CA ILE A 21 6.05 -3.41 45.80
C ILE A 21 4.72 -3.99 46.28
N VAL A 22 4.22 -5.01 45.59
CA VAL A 22 2.93 -5.67 45.91
C VAL A 22 3.09 -6.68 47.03
N SER A 23 4.11 -7.54 46.91
CA SER A 23 4.41 -8.59 47.89
C SER A 23 5.89 -8.94 47.89
N TRP A 24 6.41 -9.36 49.05
CA TRP A 24 7.72 -10.02 49.14
C TRP A 24 7.55 -11.55 49.13
N GLU A 25 8.11 -12.21 48.12
CA GLU A 25 7.99 -13.66 47.94
C GLU A 25 9.03 -14.45 48.75
N LYS A 26 9.97 -13.74 49.42
CA LYS A 26 11.04 -14.30 50.25
C LYS A 26 11.18 -13.52 51.55
N GLN A 27 11.44 -14.22 52.65
CA GLN A 27 11.60 -13.61 53.97
C GLN A 27 13.05 -13.16 54.21
N VAL A 28 13.25 -12.20 55.11
CA VAL A 28 14.59 -11.76 55.52
C VAL A 28 15.36 -12.95 56.10
N GLY A 29 16.56 -13.19 55.58
CA GLY A 29 17.41 -14.33 55.93
C GLY A 29 17.25 -15.56 55.04
N ASP A 30 16.29 -15.56 54.10
CA ASP A 30 16.17 -16.64 53.12
C ASP A 30 17.37 -16.67 52.16
N ARG A 31 17.81 -17.89 51.84
CA ARG A 31 18.85 -18.12 50.84
C ARG A 31 18.24 -18.06 49.45
N ILE A 32 18.69 -17.08 48.67
CA ILE A 32 18.26 -16.83 47.29
C ILE A 32 19.21 -17.55 46.33
N GLN A 33 18.66 -18.34 45.42
CA GLN A 33 19.39 -18.93 44.29
C GLN A 33 19.22 -18.07 43.04
N ARG A 34 20.15 -18.23 42.09
CA ARG A 34 20.06 -17.52 40.81
C ARG A 34 18.75 -17.92 40.10
N GLY A 35 17.90 -16.94 39.87
CA GLY A 35 16.61 -17.08 39.21
C GLY A 35 15.41 -17.20 40.15
N ASP A 36 15.64 -17.06 41.46
CA ASP A 36 14.53 -16.97 42.42
C ASP A 36 13.85 -15.61 42.33
N ILE A 37 12.52 -15.63 42.45
CA ILE A 37 11.67 -14.45 42.59
C ILE A 37 11.74 -13.99 44.04
N VAL A 38 12.00 -12.70 44.25
CA VAL A 38 12.15 -12.11 45.60
C VAL A 38 11.00 -11.17 45.98
N ALA A 39 10.35 -10.54 45.00
CA ALA A 39 9.22 -9.64 45.21
C ALA A 39 8.37 -9.56 43.94
N THR A 40 7.11 -9.21 44.07
CA THR A 40 6.23 -8.86 42.95
C THR A 40 6.00 -7.35 42.96
N VAL A 41 6.16 -6.71 41.81
CA VAL A 41 6.01 -5.25 41.66
C VAL A 41 4.91 -4.92 40.67
N GLU A 42 4.13 -3.90 41.00
CA GLU A 42 3.05 -3.34 40.20
C GLU A 42 3.49 -2.01 39.60
N THR A 43 3.15 -1.84 38.34
CA THR A 43 3.37 -0.64 37.55
C THR A 43 2.05 -0.18 36.95
N ASP A 44 2.05 1.00 36.34
CA ASP A 44 0.93 1.56 35.58
C ASP A 44 0.47 0.67 34.41
N LYS A 45 1.26 -0.32 33.99
CA LYS A 45 1.00 -1.15 32.80
C LYS A 45 1.02 -2.67 33.04
N ALA A 46 1.65 -3.15 34.12
CA ALA A 46 1.78 -4.57 34.40
C ALA A 46 2.14 -4.86 35.87
N ILE A 47 1.77 -6.05 36.34
CA ILE A 47 2.28 -6.67 37.58
C ILE A 47 3.26 -7.76 37.18
N MET A 48 4.49 -7.71 37.70
CA MET A 48 5.56 -8.64 37.32
C MET A 48 6.45 -9.01 38.50
N ASP A 49 7.04 -10.19 38.40
CA ASP A 49 7.94 -10.76 39.41
C ASP A 49 9.38 -10.27 39.24
N VAL A 50 10.01 -9.86 40.35
CA VAL A 50 11.41 -9.44 40.42
C VAL A 50 12.27 -10.67 40.65
N GLU A 51 12.91 -11.14 39.57
CA GLU A 51 13.86 -12.26 39.58
C GLU A 51 15.29 -11.78 39.90
N VAL A 52 15.99 -12.46 40.81
CA VAL A 52 17.36 -12.12 41.18
C VAL A 52 18.38 -13.11 40.62
N PHE A 53 19.33 -12.59 39.83
CA PHE A 53 20.30 -13.40 39.11
C PHE A 53 21.60 -13.70 39.89
N ARG A 54 21.63 -13.46 41.20
CA ARG A 54 22.78 -13.72 42.07
C ARG A 54 22.39 -14.50 43.32
N GLU A 55 23.29 -15.38 43.76
CA GLU A 55 23.11 -16.14 44.99
C GLU A 55 23.54 -15.35 46.23
N GLY A 56 22.81 -15.49 47.33
CA GLY A 56 23.10 -14.83 48.61
C GLY A 56 21.95 -14.97 49.60
N TYR A 57 22.08 -14.35 50.77
CA TYR A 57 21.00 -14.26 51.76
C TYR A 57 20.32 -12.90 51.69
N LEU A 58 18.99 -12.88 51.67
CA LEU A 58 18.20 -11.66 51.61
C LEU A 58 18.34 -10.86 52.92
N SER A 59 18.88 -9.65 52.84
CA SER A 59 19.11 -8.76 53.98
C SER A 59 18.26 -7.50 53.87
N GLY A 60 17.15 -7.49 54.63
CA GLY A 60 16.17 -6.42 54.77
C GLY A 60 15.40 -6.11 53.47
N PRO A 61 14.05 -6.02 53.47
CA PRO A 61 13.41 -5.11 52.55
C PRO A 61 13.71 -3.68 53.02
N LEU A 62 14.22 -2.84 52.12
CA LEU A 62 14.37 -1.40 52.37
C LEU A 62 13.05 -0.64 52.18
N ALA A 63 12.07 -1.28 51.52
CA ALA A 63 10.75 -0.73 51.31
C ALA A 63 9.67 -1.77 51.67
N PRO A 64 8.68 -1.42 52.50
CA PRO A 64 7.58 -2.33 52.86
C PRO A 64 6.65 -2.61 51.68
N GLU A 65 5.82 -3.64 51.79
CA GLU A 65 4.72 -3.87 50.84
C GLU A 65 3.81 -2.63 50.78
N GLY A 66 3.43 -2.24 49.58
CA GLY A 66 2.72 -0.99 49.27
C GLY A 66 3.60 0.24 49.07
N ALA A 67 4.93 0.14 49.23
CA ALA A 67 5.83 1.26 48.99
C ALA A 67 6.08 1.48 47.49
N THR A 68 5.93 2.73 47.06
CA THR A 68 6.35 3.21 45.73
C THR A 68 7.84 3.54 45.75
N VAL A 69 8.63 2.90 44.89
CA VAL A 69 10.08 3.09 44.78
C VAL A 69 10.44 3.52 43.36
N PRO A 70 11.26 4.58 43.18
CA PRO A 70 11.75 4.99 41.87
C PRO A 70 12.54 3.89 41.15
N VAL A 71 12.45 3.85 39.83
CA VAL A 71 13.22 2.90 39.02
C VAL A 71 14.72 3.12 39.24
N GLY A 72 15.44 2.05 39.57
CA GLY A 72 16.88 2.06 39.82
C GLY A 72 17.31 2.27 41.27
N ASP A 73 16.37 2.57 42.17
CA ASP A 73 16.62 2.71 43.61
C ASP A 73 16.65 1.34 44.32
N PRO A 74 17.43 1.19 45.40
CA PRO A 74 17.61 -0.06 46.11
C PRO A 74 16.35 -0.48 46.87
N ILE A 75 15.86 -1.70 46.61
CA ILE A 75 14.70 -2.28 47.30
C ILE A 75 15.10 -3.32 48.36
N ALA A 76 16.24 -3.99 48.21
CA ALA A 76 16.81 -4.93 49.19
C ALA A 76 18.30 -5.21 48.88
N TYR A 77 18.99 -5.94 49.77
CA TYR A 77 20.36 -6.40 49.53
C TYR A 77 20.51 -7.92 49.64
N LEU A 78 21.47 -8.49 48.92
CA LEU A 78 21.99 -9.84 49.15
C LEU A 78 23.37 -9.79 49.81
N VAL A 79 23.54 -10.54 50.89
CA VAL A 79 24.82 -10.73 51.60
C VAL A 79 25.35 -12.15 51.38
N ALA A 80 26.65 -12.36 51.55
CA ALA A 80 27.28 -13.64 51.24
C ALA A 80 27.03 -14.72 52.30
N GLU A 81 26.99 -14.33 53.57
CA GLU A 81 26.89 -15.23 54.71
C GLU A 81 25.65 -14.88 55.55
N ALA A 82 25.02 -15.90 56.15
CA ALA A 82 23.77 -15.72 56.90
C ALA A 82 23.94 -14.86 58.17
N ASP A 83 25.15 -14.76 58.71
CA ASP A 83 25.49 -13.92 59.87
C ASP A 83 25.62 -12.41 59.53
N GLN A 84 25.58 -12.07 58.23
CA GLN A 84 25.62 -10.69 57.74
C GLN A 84 24.22 -10.12 57.46
N VAL A 85 23.16 -10.91 57.62
CA VAL A 85 21.77 -10.50 57.42
C VAL A 85 21.38 -9.51 58.52
N ARG A 86 20.98 -8.30 58.14
CA ARG A 86 20.50 -7.27 59.09
C ARG A 86 18.97 -7.21 59.07
N PRO A 87 18.31 -7.22 60.25
CA PRO A 87 16.87 -7.01 60.35
C PRO A 87 16.50 -5.55 60.02
N ALA A 88 15.24 -5.33 59.61
CA ALA A 88 14.73 -4.08 59.03
C ALA A 88 14.90 -2.81 59.89
N ASP A 89 15.19 -2.93 61.19
CA ASP A 89 15.12 -1.83 62.17
C ASP A 89 16.46 -1.49 62.89
N ALA A 90 17.62 -1.75 62.27
CA ALA A 90 18.92 -1.43 62.89
C ALA A 90 19.53 -0.10 62.36
N GLU A 91 19.32 0.99 63.11
CA GLU A 91 19.97 2.31 62.94
C GLU A 91 21.51 2.21 63.02
N ALA A 92 22.21 2.87 62.09
CA ALA A 92 23.67 2.97 62.07
C ALA A 92 24.16 4.36 62.52
N GLY A 93 24.89 4.40 63.64
CA GLY A 93 25.60 5.58 64.15
C GLY A 93 26.93 5.90 63.43
N THR A 94 27.32 7.17 63.49
CA THR A 94 28.38 7.86 62.72
C THR A 94 29.76 7.93 63.42
N ALA A 95 30.84 7.87 62.64
CA ALA A 95 32.18 8.40 62.98
C ALA A 95 32.75 9.27 61.83
N ALA A 96 33.11 10.52 62.18
CA ALA A 96 33.55 11.68 61.38
C ALA A 96 34.97 11.57 60.76
N ALA A 97 35.45 12.36 59.78
CA ALA A 97 34.97 13.36 58.80
C ALA A 97 36.15 13.58 57.80
N ALA A 98 35.94 13.84 56.50
CA ALA A 98 35.65 15.15 55.89
C ALA A 98 35.31 15.01 54.37
N PRO A 99 34.80 16.05 53.68
CA PRO A 99 33.42 16.55 53.66
C PRO A 99 32.85 16.46 52.21
N VAL A 100 31.56 16.54 51.88
CA VAL A 100 30.48 17.43 52.31
C VAL A 100 29.18 16.64 52.17
N ALA A 101 28.56 16.30 53.30
CA ALA A 101 27.31 15.53 53.37
C ALA A 101 26.52 15.98 54.58
N GLY A 102 25.19 15.85 54.50
CA GLY A 102 24.32 15.66 55.65
C GLY A 102 23.53 16.89 56.09
N GLU A 103 22.29 16.93 55.61
CA GLU A 103 21.03 17.15 56.33
C GLU A 103 21.04 17.36 57.85
N ALA A 104 20.06 18.14 58.34
CA ALA A 104 19.04 17.74 59.34
C ALA A 104 18.21 19.00 59.68
N VAL A 105 16.89 19.03 59.46
CA VAL A 105 15.79 18.45 60.28
C VAL A 105 15.61 19.16 61.62
N GLU A 106 14.41 19.72 61.81
CA GLU A 106 13.58 19.86 63.03
C GLU A 106 12.49 20.91 62.71
N GLU A 107 11.24 20.84 63.12
CA GLU A 107 10.54 20.04 64.13
C GLU A 107 9.02 20.20 63.86
N ALA A 108 8.21 19.22 64.24
CA ALA A 108 6.77 19.44 64.42
C ALA A 108 6.55 20.31 65.68
N PRO A 109 5.40 20.98 65.84
CA PRO A 109 4.33 20.29 66.57
C PRO A 109 2.90 20.55 66.06
N ALA A 110 2.02 19.71 66.58
CA ALA A 110 0.56 19.76 66.48
C ALA A 110 -0.06 21.07 67.03
N GLU A 111 -1.17 21.51 66.42
CA GLU A 111 -2.51 21.63 67.05
C GLU A 111 -3.53 22.32 66.10
N GLY A 112 -4.69 21.67 65.94
CA GLY A 112 -6.04 22.27 65.95
C GLY A 112 -6.44 23.40 64.98
N GLY A 113 -7.39 23.09 64.09
CA GLY A 113 -8.26 24.07 63.44
C GLY A 113 -9.29 23.44 62.51
N GLU A 114 -10.48 23.14 63.03
CA GLU A 114 -11.66 22.68 62.29
C GLU A 114 -12.22 23.73 61.30
N SER A 115 -12.98 23.25 60.30
CA SER A 115 -14.03 23.93 59.48
C SER A 115 -13.84 23.64 57.97
N GLU A 116 -14.75 23.12 57.16
CA GLU A 116 -16.16 22.71 57.25
C GLU A 116 -16.47 21.83 56.01
N SER A 117 -17.36 20.85 56.15
CA SER A 117 -17.72 19.79 55.19
C SER A 117 -18.79 20.15 54.15
N ALA A 118 -18.86 19.41 53.04
CA ALA A 118 -20.10 19.09 52.31
C ALA A 118 -20.05 17.62 51.79
N PRO A 119 -21.19 16.89 51.66
CA PRO A 119 -21.29 15.48 52.04
C PRO A 119 -21.02 14.47 50.91
N ALA A 120 -20.33 13.38 51.27
CA ALA A 120 -20.21 12.15 50.48
C ALA A 120 -21.42 11.23 50.70
N ALA A 121 -21.83 10.51 49.65
CA ALA A 121 -22.85 9.46 49.73
C ALA A 121 -22.46 8.40 50.78
N ALA A 122 -23.42 7.99 51.62
CA ALA A 122 -23.17 7.16 52.80
C ALA A 122 -22.65 5.75 52.42
N ARG A 123 -21.48 5.39 52.96
CA ARG A 123 -20.90 4.02 52.90
C ARG A 123 -21.83 3.02 53.63
N PRO A 124 -22.15 1.85 53.05
CA PRO A 124 -22.94 0.82 53.72
C PRO A 124 -22.24 0.24 54.96
N GLU A 125 -23.00 -0.06 56.03
CA GLU A 125 -22.47 -0.84 57.17
C GLU A 125 -22.03 -2.24 56.68
N GLY A 126 -20.75 -2.57 56.87
CA GLY A 126 -20.17 -3.83 56.40
C GLY A 126 -19.48 -3.79 55.03
N ALA A 127 -19.32 -2.60 54.42
CA ALA A 127 -18.60 -2.46 53.15
C ALA A 127 -17.09 -2.72 53.30
N VAL A 128 -16.59 -3.73 52.60
CA VAL A 128 -15.21 -4.24 52.65
C VAL A 128 -14.35 -3.60 51.55
N HIS A 129 -14.96 -3.19 50.45
CA HIS A 129 -14.27 -2.54 49.33
C HIS A 129 -15.18 -1.60 48.55
N GLU A 130 -14.61 -0.52 48.02
CA GLU A 130 -15.26 0.43 47.11
C GLU A 130 -14.87 0.11 45.66
N ILE A 131 -15.84 0.06 44.76
CA ILE A 131 -15.62 -0.06 43.32
C ILE A 131 -15.65 1.36 42.78
N LYS A 132 -14.50 1.88 42.33
CA LYS A 132 -14.34 3.27 41.85
C LYS A 132 -14.29 3.35 40.33
N MET A 133 -14.59 4.53 39.77
CA MET A 133 -14.36 4.81 38.35
C MET A 133 -12.85 4.76 38.03
N PRO A 134 -12.38 3.85 37.15
CA PRO A 134 -10.97 3.72 36.83
C PRO A 134 -10.47 4.89 35.97
N GLN A 135 -9.22 5.31 36.19
CA GLN A 135 -8.54 6.25 35.29
C GLN A 135 -7.98 5.49 34.10
N LEU A 136 -8.62 5.61 32.93
CA LEU A 136 -8.23 4.86 31.73
C LEU A 136 -7.34 5.69 30.77
N SER A 137 -7.13 6.98 31.05
CA SER A 137 -6.19 7.84 30.32
C SER A 137 -5.70 9.00 31.21
N ASP A 138 -4.46 9.44 31.02
CA ASP A 138 -3.83 10.57 31.73
C ASP A 138 -4.60 11.90 31.60
N THR A 139 -5.46 12.01 30.58
CA THR A 139 -6.31 13.19 30.33
C THR A 139 -7.75 13.02 30.79
N MET A 140 -8.13 11.86 31.32
CA MET A 140 -9.50 11.55 31.72
C MET A 140 -9.77 12.07 33.12
N THR A 141 -10.79 12.91 33.26
CA THR A 141 -11.28 13.42 34.55
C THR A 141 -12.61 12.78 34.98
N GLU A 142 -13.35 12.18 34.04
CA GLU A 142 -14.67 11.56 34.25
C GLU A 142 -14.94 10.45 33.22
N GLY A 143 -15.80 9.49 33.54
CA GLY A 143 -16.24 8.41 32.64
C GLY A 143 -17.74 8.15 32.74
N VAL A 144 -18.34 7.60 31.69
CA VAL A 144 -19.78 7.29 31.65
C VAL A 144 -20.00 5.81 31.91
N VAL A 145 -20.89 5.45 32.83
CA VAL A 145 -21.27 4.05 33.04
C VAL A 145 -22.23 3.61 31.92
N VAL A 146 -21.86 2.62 31.12
CA VAL A 146 -22.68 2.15 29.98
C VAL A 146 -23.67 1.09 30.40
N SER A 147 -23.21 0.07 31.12
CA SER A 147 -24.03 -1.03 31.65
C SER A 147 -23.44 -1.62 32.92
N TRP A 148 -24.29 -2.20 33.77
CA TRP A 148 -23.86 -3.08 34.86
C TRP A 148 -24.01 -4.55 34.45
N GLU A 149 -22.91 -5.31 34.47
CA GLU A 149 -22.89 -6.74 34.10
C GLU A 149 -23.26 -7.67 35.28
N LYS A 150 -23.42 -7.10 36.48
CA LYS A 150 -23.76 -7.80 37.74
C LYS A 150 -24.87 -7.07 38.49
N GLN A 151 -25.76 -7.82 39.13
CA GLN A 151 -26.89 -7.29 39.89
C GLN A 151 -26.57 -7.17 41.39
N LEU A 152 -27.33 -6.33 42.11
CA LEU A 152 -27.19 -6.18 43.56
C LEU A 152 -27.40 -7.51 44.30
N GLY A 153 -26.38 -7.94 45.04
CA GLY A 153 -26.32 -9.19 45.77
C GLY A 153 -25.67 -10.34 45.01
N ASP A 154 -25.18 -10.12 43.79
CA ASP A 154 -24.36 -11.10 43.08
C ASP A 154 -23.01 -11.27 43.77
N ARG A 155 -22.54 -12.52 43.84
CA ARG A 155 -21.20 -12.84 44.37
C ARG A 155 -20.16 -12.58 43.29
N ILE A 156 -19.29 -11.61 43.55
CA ILE A 156 -18.15 -11.23 42.71
C ILE A 156 -16.95 -12.09 43.10
N ARG A 157 -16.31 -12.71 42.10
CA ARG A 157 -15.03 -13.42 42.24
C ARG A 157 -13.90 -12.54 41.72
N ARG A 158 -12.67 -12.81 42.17
CA ARG A 158 -11.48 -12.13 41.66
C ARG A 158 -11.39 -12.29 40.14
N GLY A 159 -11.49 -11.17 39.44
CA GLY A 159 -11.42 -11.08 37.98
C GLY A 159 -12.77 -11.07 37.26
N ASP A 160 -13.88 -10.94 37.99
CA ASP A 160 -15.19 -10.75 37.38
C ASP A 160 -15.37 -9.31 36.87
N ILE A 161 -15.93 -9.18 35.68
CA ILE A 161 -16.40 -7.90 35.12
C ILE A 161 -17.71 -7.51 35.80
N VAL A 162 -17.78 -6.27 36.31
CA VAL A 162 -18.94 -5.77 37.07
C VAL A 162 -19.73 -4.69 36.32
N ALA A 163 -19.08 -3.90 35.46
CA ALA A 163 -19.71 -2.85 34.66
C ALA A 163 -18.89 -2.56 33.40
N THR A 164 -19.50 -1.98 32.38
CA THR A 164 -18.81 -1.44 31.20
C THR A 164 -18.88 0.09 31.25
N VAL A 165 -17.76 0.77 30.99
CA VAL A 165 -17.64 2.23 31.03
C VAL A 165 -17.15 2.79 29.70
N GLU A 166 -17.70 3.93 29.30
CA GLU A 166 -17.34 4.67 28.08
C GLU A 166 -16.57 5.94 28.46
N THR A 167 -15.47 6.14 27.75
CA THR A 167 -14.59 7.30 27.86
C THR A 167 -14.53 8.02 26.52
N ASP A 168 -13.86 9.18 26.49
CA ASP A 168 -13.58 9.92 25.26
C ASP A 168 -12.72 9.16 24.23
N LYS A 169 -12.11 8.03 24.63
CA LYS A 169 -11.15 7.27 23.81
C LYS A 169 -11.51 5.79 23.61
N ALA A 170 -12.28 5.17 24.50
CA ALA A 170 -12.65 3.75 24.41
C ALA A 170 -13.85 3.38 25.30
N ILE A 171 -14.51 2.28 24.95
CA ILE A 171 -15.45 1.55 25.81
C ILE A 171 -14.70 0.35 26.39
N MET A 172 -14.73 0.18 27.71
CA MET A 172 -13.93 -0.84 28.42
C MET A 172 -14.69 -1.43 29.60
N ASP A 173 -14.36 -2.69 29.93
CA ASP A 173 -14.95 -3.43 31.04
C ASP A 173 -14.21 -3.15 32.36
N VAL A 174 -14.98 -2.94 33.43
CA VAL A 174 -14.50 -2.74 34.81
C VAL A 174 -14.43 -4.10 35.50
N GLU A 175 -13.21 -4.60 35.67
CA GLU A 175 -12.90 -5.86 36.36
C GLU A 175 -12.61 -5.62 37.85
N VAL A 176 -13.13 -6.48 38.74
CA VAL A 176 -12.93 -6.37 40.19
C VAL A 176 -12.07 -7.52 40.71
N PHE A 177 -10.95 -7.16 41.34
CA PHE A 177 -9.96 -8.13 41.83
C PHE A 177 -10.18 -8.61 43.28
N ARG A 178 -11.35 -8.32 43.87
CA ARG A 178 -11.70 -8.71 45.24
C ARG A 178 -12.98 -9.52 45.28
N GLU A 179 -13.02 -10.50 46.17
CA GLU A 179 -14.21 -11.31 46.40
C GLU A 179 -15.17 -10.61 47.36
N GLY A 180 -16.48 -10.67 47.06
CA GLY A 180 -17.52 -10.07 47.89
C GLY A 180 -18.89 -10.14 47.24
N TYR A 181 -19.90 -9.56 47.87
CA TYR A 181 -21.24 -9.39 47.27
C TYR A 181 -21.44 -7.94 46.83
N LEU A 182 -21.91 -7.74 45.59
CA LEU A 182 -22.17 -6.39 45.06
C LEU A 182 -23.28 -5.72 45.85
N SER A 183 -22.99 -4.58 46.49
CA SER A 183 -23.91 -3.80 47.31
C SER A 183 -24.05 -2.39 46.77
N GLY A 184 -25.28 -1.87 46.88
CA GLY A 184 -25.59 -0.51 46.46
C GLY A 184 -25.01 0.54 47.43
N PRO A 185 -25.08 1.83 47.06
CA PRO A 185 -25.72 2.34 45.85
C PRO A 185 -24.87 2.12 44.57
N LEU A 186 -25.54 1.79 43.45
CA LEU A 186 -24.92 1.72 42.12
C LEU A 186 -25.06 3.09 41.42
N ALA A 187 -24.02 3.53 40.71
CA ALA A 187 -24.11 4.64 39.76
C ALA A 187 -25.14 4.32 38.65
N GLU A 188 -25.99 5.28 38.29
CA GLU A 188 -27.00 5.08 37.24
C GLU A 188 -26.33 4.83 35.87
N GLU A 189 -26.89 3.92 35.06
CA GLU A 189 -26.45 3.76 33.67
C GLU A 189 -26.67 5.07 32.90
N GLY A 190 -25.65 5.51 32.17
CA GLY A 190 -25.56 6.82 31.52
C GLY A 190 -25.10 7.96 32.44
N SER A 191 -24.79 7.71 33.71
CA SER A 191 -24.23 8.74 34.60
C SER A 191 -22.74 8.95 34.38
N VAL A 192 -22.33 10.21 34.43
CA VAL A 192 -20.92 10.65 34.39
C VAL A 192 -20.37 10.59 35.82
N VAL A 193 -19.37 9.76 36.05
CA VAL A 193 -18.71 9.61 37.36
C VAL A 193 -17.26 10.09 37.24
N PRO A 194 -16.81 11.02 38.10
CA PRO A 194 -15.41 11.45 38.14
C PRO A 194 -14.46 10.28 38.40
N VAL A 195 -13.28 10.33 37.80
CA VAL A 195 -12.23 9.33 38.06
C VAL A 195 -11.91 9.29 39.56
N GLY A 196 -11.95 8.10 40.15
CA GLY A 196 -11.71 7.89 41.58
C GLY A 196 -12.95 7.96 42.48
N ASP A 197 -14.12 8.39 41.97
CA ASP A 197 -15.37 8.38 42.74
C ASP A 197 -16.01 6.97 42.78
N PRO A 198 -16.70 6.61 43.88
CA PRO A 198 -17.29 5.30 44.05
C PRO A 198 -18.52 5.09 43.14
N MET A 199 -18.48 4.01 42.35
CA MET A 199 -19.56 3.53 41.51
C MET A 199 -20.44 2.47 42.21
N ALA A 200 -19.86 1.67 43.11
CA ALA A 200 -20.54 0.63 43.90
C ALA A 200 -19.69 0.17 45.10
N TRP A 201 -20.20 -0.74 45.92
CA TRP A 201 -19.48 -1.32 47.07
C TRP A 201 -19.53 -2.85 47.08
N LEU A 202 -18.55 -3.49 47.73
CA LEU A 202 -18.58 -4.92 48.06
C LEU A 202 -18.77 -5.12 49.57
N VAL A 203 -19.65 -6.06 49.94
CA VAL A 203 -19.87 -6.50 51.33
C VAL A 203 -19.48 -7.96 51.53
N GLU A 204 -19.20 -8.35 52.77
CA GLU A 204 -18.63 -9.64 53.15
C GLU A 204 -19.67 -10.78 53.12
N SER A 205 -20.93 -10.49 53.49
CA SER A 205 -22.03 -11.47 53.50
C SER A 205 -23.25 -11.02 52.70
N ALA A 206 -24.01 -11.99 52.16
CA ALA A 206 -25.23 -11.72 51.40
C ALA A 206 -26.34 -11.05 52.24
N GLU A 207 -26.26 -11.12 53.57
CA GLU A 207 -27.19 -10.43 54.48
C GLU A 207 -26.87 -8.92 54.63
N GLN A 208 -25.67 -8.49 54.28
CA GLN A 208 -25.21 -7.09 54.37
C GLN A 208 -25.46 -6.29 53.09
N VAL A 209 -26.03 -6.92 52.06
CA VAL A 209 -26.29 -6.29 50.76
C VAL A 209 -27.41 -5.26 50.90
N VAL A 210 -27.09 -3.99 50.63
CA VAL A 210 -28.08 -2.91 50.58
C VAL A 210 -28.79 -2.96 49.23
N ARG A 211 -30.07 -3.36 49.24
CA ARG A 211 -30.95 -3.48 48.06
C ARG A 211 -31.92 -2.31 47.87
N GLU A 212 -32.13 -1.47 48.88
CA GLU A 212 -33.06 -0.33 48.84
C GLU A 212 -32.32 1.03 48.82
N GLY A 213 -32.28 1.63 47.64
CA GLY A 213 -32.48 3.07 47.37
C GLY A 213 -31.69 4.14 48.13
N ALA A 214 -30.42 4.37 47.75
CA ALA A 214 -29.87 5.72 47.69
C ALA A 214 -29.45 5.99 46.24
N LYS A 215 -30.34 6.58 45.44
CA LYS A 215 -29.92 7.14 44.15
C LYS A 215 -28.92 8.25 44.44
N VAL A 216 -27.78 8.27 43.75
CA VAL A 216 -26.94 9.47 43.72
C VAL A 216 -27.76 10.53 42.99
N GLU A 217 -28.35 11.46 43.75
CA GLU A 217 -29.20 12.51 43.19
C GLU A 217 -28.40 13.41 42.25
N ARG A 218 -28.92 13.54 41.02
CA ARG A 218 -28.61 14.59 40.06
C ARG A 218 -28.65 15.95 40.76
N ARG A 219 -27.63 16.80 40.58
CA ARG A 219 -27.81 18.25 40.75
C ARG A 219 -28.61 18.78 39.56
N ALA A 220 -29.93 18.72 39.64
CA ALA A 220 -30.85 19.46 38.79
C ALA A 220 -31.70 20.38 39.68
N ALA A 221 -31.54 21.69 39.51
CA ALA A 221 -32.46 22.67 40.05
C ALA A 221 -33.68 22.76 39.12
N GLU A 222 -34.83 22.33 39.64
CA GLU A 222 -36.17 22.56 39.09
C GLU A 222 -36.68 23.96 39.48
N ALA A 223 -37.69 24.45 38.75
CA ALA A 223 -38.81 25.13 39.39
C ALA A 223 -40.10 24.97 38.57
N GLU A 224 -41.10 24.30 39.16
CA GLU A 224 -42.54 24.55 39.06
C GLU A 224 -43.20 23.72 40.19
N ASN A 225 -44.18 24.15 40.99
CA ASN A 225 -45.42 24.86 40.66
C ASN A 225 -46.14 25.31 41.96
N ALA A 226 -46.97 26.37 41.91
CA ALA A 226 -48.26 26.45 42.63
C ALA A 226 -49.04 27.76 42.29
N PRO A 227 -50.40 27.78 42.33
CA PRO A 227 -51.22 28.50 41.34
C PRO A 227 -52.07 29.71 41.83
N GLU A 228 -52.46 30.54 40.83
CA GLU A 228 -53.50 31.59 40.60
C GLU A 228 -54.53 32.08 41.68
N PRO A 229 -55.25 33.24 41.52
CA PRO A 229 -55.24 34.30 40.46
C PRO A 229 -55.34 35.82 40.89
N ALA A 230 -54.92 36.73 39.98
CA ALA A 230 -55.23 38.17 39.66
C ALA A 230 -55.81 39.23 40.67
N PRO A 231 -55.76 40.58 40.41
CA PRO A 231 -54.74 41.47 39.77
C PRO A 231 -54.50 42.84 40.50
N GLU A 232 -53.31 43.49 40.37
CA GLU A 232 -53.10 44.97 40.30
C GLU A 232 -51.61 45.34 40.09
N ALA A 233 -51.34 46.46 39.40
CA ALA A 233 -50.04 46.96 38.89
C ALA A 233 -49.34 47.96 39.86
N PRO A 234 -48.22 48.67 39.50
CA PRO A 234 -46.91 48.27 38.94
C PRO A 234 -45.71 48.88 39.73
N ALA A 235 -44.48 48.34 39.59
CA ALA A 235 -43.24 49.12 39.79
C ALA A 235 -41.96 48.50 39.15
N ALA A 236 -41.42 49.24 38.17
CA ALA A 236 -40.05 49.40 37.64
C ALA A 236 -38.91 48.35 37.79
N ALA A 237 -38.20 48.16 36.65
CA ALA A 237 -36.95 47.41 36.43
C ALA A 237 -35.66 48.10 36.96
N PRO A 238 -34.53 47.37 37.05
CA PRO A 238 -33.41 47.66 36.14
C PRO A 238 -32.62 46.45 35.59
N SER A 239 -31.74 46.77 34.63
CA SER A 239 -31.08 46.06 33.53
C SER A 239 -29.97 45.01 33.84
N PRO A 240 -29.52 44.21 32.83
CA PRO A 240 -28.66 43.03 33.00
C PRO A 240 -27.15 43.30 32.82
N GLY A 241 -26.32 42.48 33.47
CA GLY A 241 -24.85 42.44 33.33
C GLY A 241 -24.33 41.36 32.35
N PRO A 242 -23.09 41.48 31.85
CA PRO A 242 -22.60 40.79 30.64
C PRO A 242 -22.03 39.38 30.87
N ALA A 243 -22.13 38.53 29.85
CA ALA A 243 -21.67 37.14 29.81
C ALA A 243 -20.16 36.98 29.46
N PRO A 244 -19.48 35.90 29.90
CA PRO A 244 -18.04 35.69 29.71
C PRO A 244 -17.65 35.13 28.34
N ARG A 245 -16.40 35.40 27.91
CA ARG A 245 -15.76 34.94 26.65
C ARG A 245 -14.81 33.74 26.88
N PRO A 246 -14.60 32.86 25.88
CA PRO A 246 -13.75 31.66 25.98
C PRO A 246 -12.24 31.92 25.78
N ALA A 247 -11.40 31.04 26.34
CA ALA A 247 -9.93 31.10 26.37
C ALA A 247 -9.24 30.39 25.17
N PRO A 248 -8.06 30.85 24.70
CA PRO A 248 -7.24 30.15 23.70
C PRO A 248 -6.13 29.27 24.32
N ALA A 249 -5.72 28.22 23.59
CA ALA A 249 -4.74 27.19 23.99
C ALA A 249 -3.31 27.44 23.47
N GLY A 250 -2.31 26.96 24.23
CA GLY A 250 -0.89 26.82 23.83
C GLY A 250 0.08 27.28 24.92
N GLY A 251 0.79 26.36 25.60
CA GLY A 251 1.67 26.67 26.74
C GLY A 251 3.10 27.06 26.36
N GLY A 252 3.52 28.29 26.68
CA GLY A 252 4.92 28.75 26.58
C GLY A 252 5.75 28.34 27.79
N ALA A 253 7.01 27.96 27.57
CA ALA A 253 7.96 27.63 28.63
C ALA A 253 8.26 28.86 29.52
N PRO A 254 8.46 28.70 30.86
CA PRO A 254 8.69 29.83 31.76
C PRO A 254 10.03 30.53 31.49
N VAL A 255 10.00 31.85 31.25
CA VAL A 255 11.21 32.67 31.02
C VAL A 255 12.09 32.73 32.27
N GLU A 256 13.41 32.75 32.14
CA GLU A 256 14.35 32.86 33.28
C GLU A 256 14.13 34.15 34.11
N ARG A 257 14.51 34.10 35.40
CA ARG A 257 14.36 35.25 36.30
C ARG A 257 15.45 36.30 36.00
N PRO A 258 15.10 37.60 35.84
CA PRO A 258 16.09 38.66 35.80
C PRO A 258 16.88 38.73 37.13
N ALA A 259 18.19 38.93 37.06
CA ALA A 259 19.04 39.02 38.25
C ALA A 259 18.57 40.16 39.18
N GLY A 260 18.31 39.84 40.45
CA GLY A 260 17.93 40.81 41.48
C GLY A 260 16.45 41.22 41.51
N ARG A 261 15.55 40.55 40.77
CA ARG A 261 14.10 40.80 40.84
C ARG A 261 13.30 39.53 41.16
N ALA A 262 12.35 39.64 42.08
CA ALA A 262 11.39 38.57 42.37
C ALA A 262 10.29 38.53 41.29
N VAL A 263 9.96 37.34 40.77
CA VAL A 263 8.94 37.14 39.73
C VAL A 263 8.12 35.89 40.06
N THR A 264 6.80 36.01 40.08
CA THR A 264 5.89 34.89 40.38
C THR A 264 5.95 33.81 39.29
N PRO A 265 5.77 32.51 39.61
CA PRO A 265 5.84 31.42 38.62
C PRO A 265 4.84 31.57 37.47
N TYR A 266 3.63 32.06 37.76
CA TYR A 266 2.59 32.29 36.77
C TYR A 266 2.93 33.47 35.83
N ALA A 267 3.51 34.55 36.36
CA ALA A 267 4.00 35.67 35.53
C ALA A 267 5.12 35.25 34.57
N ARG A 268 6.01 34.34 34.98
CA ARG A 268 7.08 33.80 34.10
C ARG A 268 6.53 32.97 32.95
N LYS A 269 5.47 32.19 33.22
CA LYS A 269 4.77 31.41 32.20
C LYS A 269 4.05 32.32 31.22
N LEU A 270 3.35 33.34 31.71
CA LEU A 270 2.69 34.36 30.87
C LEU A 270 3.69 35.20 30.06
N ALA A 271 4.85 35.53 30.64
CA ALA A 271 5.88 36.29 29.93
C ALA A 271 6.48 35.48 28.77
N GLY A 272 6.66 34.16 28.96
CA GLY A 272 7.06 33.24 27.89
C GLY A 272 5.99 33.06 26.83
N LEU A 273 4.73 33.01 27.25
CA LEU A 273 3.57 32.96 26.36
C LEU A 273 3.47 34.21 25.46
N TYR A 274 3.74 35.38 26.02
CA TYR A 274 3.51 36.68 25.37
C TYR A 274 4.77 37.36 24.84
N GLY A 275 5.94 36.75 24.97
CA GLY A 275 7.22 37.34 24.54
C GLY A 275 7.56 38.66 25.27
N VAL A 276 7.18 38.79 26.54
CA VAL A 276 7.37 40.01 27.33
C VAL A 276 8.74 39.98 28.03
N ASP A 277 9.57 40.98 27.77
CA ASP A 277 10.87 41.16 28.45
C ASP A 277 10.66 41.59 29.91
N LEU A 278 10.83 40.63 30.83
CA LEU A 278 10.67 40.82 32.28
C LEU A 278 11.62 41.88 32.88
N ALA A 279 12.73 42.23 32.21
CA ALA A 279 13.64 43.28 32.69
C ALA A 279 13.01 44.68 32.60
N ARG A 280 12.02 44.86 31.71
CA ARG A 280 11.37 46.15 31.43
C ARG A 280 10.02 46.31 32.13
N VAL A 281 9.55 45.27 32.81
CA VAL A 281 8.27 45.28 33.55
C VAL A 281 8.48 45.92 34.91
N VAL A 282 7.59 46.85 35.27
CA VAL A 282 7.58 47.51 36.59
C VAL A 282 6.81 46.62 37.57
N PRO A 283 7.42 46.17 38.68
CA PRO A 283 6.75 45.28 39.62
C PRO A 283 5.74 46.06 40.47
N THR A 284 4.52 45.54 40.62
CA THR A 284 3.52 46.11 41.53
C THR A 284 3.11 45.17 42.67
N GLY A 285 3.79 44.02 42.81
CA GLY A 285 3.49 43.06 43.87
C GLY A 285 3.85 43.57 45.28
N PRO A 286 3.22 43.04 46.35
CA PRO A 286 3.38 43.53 47.73
C PRO A 286 4.81 43.49 48.26
N ALA A 287 5.65 42.58 47.75
CA ALA A 287 7.07 42.44 48.09
C ALA A 287 8.02 43.00 47.01
N GLY A 288 7.53 43.80 46.06
CA GLY A 288 8.32 44.35 44.95
C GLY A 288 8.58 43.34 43.81
N GLU A 289 7.73 42.33 43.70
CA GLU A 289 7.80 41.26 42.69
C GLU A 289 6.94 41.52 41.46
N ILE A 290 7.33 40.95 40.32
CA ILE A 290 6.58 41.03 39.06
C ILE A 290 5.44 40.00 39.08
N THR A 291 4.21 40.49 38.99
CA THR A 291 2.97 39.71 39.02
C THR A 291 2.47 39.39 37.61
N ALA A 292 1.48 38.49 37.50
CA ALA A 292 0.85 38.18 36.22
C ALA A 292 0.19 39.41 35.57
N GLN A 293 -0.41 40.27 36.39
CA GLN A 293 -1.02 41.52 35.95
C GLN A 293 0.01 42.47 35.33
N ASP A 294 1.22 42.52 35.87
CA ASP A 294 2.30 43.37 35.34
C ASP A 294 2.75 42.93 33.94
N VAL A 295 2.79 41.62 33.70
CA VAL A 295 3.12 41.03 32.40
C VAL A 295 2.00 41.30 31.38
N GLU A 296 0.74 41.23 31.79
CA GLU A 296 -0.40 41.56 30.93
C GLU A 296 -0.46 43.06 30.60
N ASN A 297 -0.17 43.92 31.57
CA ASN A 297 -0.09 45.36 31.36
C ASN A 297 1.09 45.74 30.43
N ALA A 298 2.24 45.08 30.59
CA ALA A 298 3.39 45.27 29.72
C ALA A 298 3.14 44.78 28.29
N ARG A 299 2.35 43.71 28.11
CA ARG A 299 1.86 43.27 26.79
C ARG A 299 1.00 44.35 26.13
N ALA A 300 0.06 44.94 26.88
CA ALA A 300 -0.80 46.01 26.36
C ALA A 300 -0.02 47.28 25.96
N ALA A 301 1.16 47.49 26.54
CA ALA A 301 2.04 48.63 26.29
C ALA A 301 3.16 48.37 25.25
N GLN A 302 3.31 47.15 24.73
CA GLN A 302 4.28 46.88 23.67
C GLN A 302 3.84 47.58 22.36
N PRO A 303 4.74 48.35 21.69
CA PRO A 303 4.46 48.81 20.34
C PRO A 303 4.37 47.60 19.42
N SER A 304 3.19 47.37 18.84
CA SER A 304 3.00 46.38 17.78
C SER A 304 4.00 46.66 16.66
N ALA A 305 4.73 45.63 16.21
CA ALA A 305 5.52 45.70 14.98
C ALA A 305 4.65 46.29 13.85
N PRO A 306 5.22 47.06 12.91
CA PRO A 306 4.42 47.72 11.88
C PRO A 306 3.67 46.65 11.09
N ALA A 307 2.36 46.58 11.31
CA ALA A 307 1.47 45.92 10.38
C ALA A 307 1.70 46.58 9.03
N THR A 308 1.93 45.79 7.99
CA THR A 308 1.79 46.24 6.61
C THR A 308 0.40 46.87 6.49
N ALA A 309 0.36 48.21 6.54
CA ALA A 309 -0.87 48.96 6.46
C ALA A 309 -1.46 48.72 5.08
N PHE A 310 -2.50 47.89 5.01
CA PHE A 310 -3.44 47.99 3.90
C PHE A 310 -3.99 49.42 3.91
N PRO A 311 -4.13 50.08 2.75
CA PRO A 311 -4.77 51.40 2.71
C PRO A 311 -6.12 51.30 3.40
N ALA A 312 -6.38 52.20 4.37
CA ALA A 312 -7.66 52.26 5.04
C ALA A 312 -8.76 52.31 3.98
N GLU A 313 -9.65 51.32 3.98
CA GLU A 313 -10.80 51.29 3.09
C GLU A 313 -11.55 52.61 3.25
N ALA A 314 -11.84 53.29 2.14
CA ALA A 314 -12.51 54.57 2.17
C ALA A 314 -13.85 54.42 2.88
N ASP A 315 -14.10 55.25 3.90
CA ASP A 315 -15.35 55.24 4.65
C ASP A 315 -16.48 55.77 3.74
N VAL A 316 -17.17 54.84 3.07
CA VAL A 316 -18.29 55.13 2.17
C VAL A 316 -19.55 55.24 3.03
N PRO A 317 -20.39 56.28 2.92
CA PRO A 317 -21.64 56.37 3.69
C PRO A 317 -22.52 55.12 3.45
N TRP A 318 -22.86 54.39 4.51
CA TRP A 318 -23.61 53.14 4.43
C TRP A 318 -24.75 53.06 5.45
N GLU A 319 -25.84 52.40 5.08
CA GLU A 319 -26.87 51.88 5.99
C GLU A 319 -26.82 50.35 5.92
N GLY A 320 -26.78 49.66 7.07
CA GLY A 320 -26.60 48.21 7.07
C GLY A 320 -27.04 47.51 8.35
N ARG A 321 -27.14 46.18 8.27
CA ARG A 321 -27.40 45.28 9.40
C ARG A 321 -26.13 44.53 9.79
N PRO A 322 -26.01 44.03 11.04
CA PRO A 322 -24.95 43.11 11.41
C PRO A 322 -24.96 41.85 10.52
N MET A 323 -23.77 41.32 10.22
CA MET A 323 -23.64 40.00 9.59
C MET A 323 -24.27 38.94 10.49
N ASN A 324 -25.00 38.00 9.89
CA ASN A 324 -25.41 36.79 10.60
C ASN A 324 -24.20 35.85 10.80
N LYS A 325 -24.34 34.81 11.63
CA LYS A 325 -23.22 33.90 11.96
C LYS A 325 -22.59 33.24 10.71
N LEU A 326 -23.39 32.93 9.69
CA LEU A 326 -22.91 32.33 8.45
C LEU A 326 -22.11 33.36 7.63
N GLU A 327 -22.62 34.58 7.49
CA GLU A 327 -21.93 35.68 6.79
C GLU A 327 -20.60 36.04 7.46
N ALA A 328 -20.56 36.09 8.79
CA ALA A 328 -19.33 36.31 9.54
C ALA A 328 -18.33 35.17 9.33
N ALA A 329 -18.78 33.91 9.36
CA ALA A 329 -17.93 32.75 9.11
C ALA A 329 -17.35 32.75 7.67
N ILE A 330 -18.17 33.09 6.67
CA ILE A 330 -17.71 33.25 5.27
C ILE A 330 -16.67 34.37 5.18
N SER A 331 -16.93 35.52 5.81
CA SER A 331 -15.99 36.64 5.82
C SER A 331 -14.63 36.20 6.38
N HIS A 332 -14.61 35.52 7.53
CA HIS A 332 -13.37 35.02 8.13
C HIS A 332 -12.66 33.99 7.24
N ALA A 333 -13.39 33.03 6.67
CA ALA A 333 -12.82 32.01 5.79
C ALA A 333 -12.19 32.62 4.52
N MET A 334 -12.86 33.60 3.90
CA MET A 334 -12.37 34.30 2.70
C MET A 334 -11.17 35.21 3.01
N THR A 335 -11.12 35.81 4.20
CA THR A 335 -9.91 36.52 4.64
C THR A 335 -8.75 35.54 4.83
N SER A 336 -8.99 34.37 5.44
CA SER A 336 -7.95 33.36 5.67
C SER A 336 -7.41 32.75 4.37
N SER A 337 -8.21 32.58 3.32
CA SER A 337 -7.74 32.08 2.02
C SER A 337 -6.68 32.97 1.36
N LEU A 338 -6.66 34.27 1.67
CA LEU A 338 -5.63 35.20 1.16
C LEU A 338 -4.21 34.88 1.66
N THR A 339 -4.08 34.03 2.67
CA THR A 339 -2.78 33.55 3.18
C THR A 339 -2.21 32.39 2.39
N MET A 340 -2.95 31.85 1.42
CA MET A 340 -2.51 30.74 0.57
C MET A 340 -1.91 31.27 -0.74
N PRO A 341 -0.63 30.99 -1.04
CA PRO A 341 -0.06 31.27 -2.34
C PRO A 341 -0.60 30.25 -3.34
N VAL A 342 -1.65 30.61 -4.07
CA VAL A 342 -2.33 29.71 -5.00
C VAL A 342 -1.92 29.93 -6.45
N PHE A 343 -1.98 28.88 -7.25
CA PHE A 343 -1.87 28.92 -8.71
C PHE A 343 -2.97 28.06 -9.35
N HIS A 344 -3.22 28.28 -10.64
CA HIS A 344 -4.32 27.65 -11.37
C HIS A 344 -3.81 26.81 -12.54
N VAL A 345 -4.35 25.61 -12.69
CA VAL A 345 -4.10 24.73 -13.84
C VAL A 345 -5.44 24.26 -14.38
N THR A 346 -5.66 24.43 -15.68
CA THR A 346 -6.91 24.02 -16.34
C THR A 346 -6.64 22.98 -17.40
N LEU A 347 -7.45 21.92 -17.42
CA LEU A 347 -7.43 20.89 -18.46
C LEU A 347 -8.86 20.61 -18.96
N PRO A 348 -9.11 20.60 -20.27
CA PRO A 348 -10.41 20.18 -20.81
C PRO A 348 -10.56 18.65 -20.78
N ILE A 349 -11.69 18.18 -20.22
CA ILE A 349 -12.00 16.75 -20.02
C ILE A 349 -13.38 16.44 -20.63
N ARG A 350 -13.47 15.40 -21.46
CA ARG A 350 -14.75 14.95 -22.02
C ARG A 350 -15.52 14.12 -21.01
N ILE A 351 -16.64 14.64 -20.53
CA ILE A 351 -17.43 14.01 -19.45
C ILE A 351 -18.58 13.13 -19.97
N ASP A 352 -18.79 13.04 -21.28
CA ASP A 352 -19.96 12.37 -21.86
C ASP A 352 -20.04 10.88 -21.50
N ALA A 353 -18.89 10.19 -21.52
CA ALA A 353 -18.79 8.79 -21.12
C ALA A 353 -19.15 8.62 -19.63
N LEU A 354 -18.61 9.48 -18.76
CA LEU A 354 -18.90 9.45 -17.33
C LEU A 354 -20.38 9.71 -17.04
N ILE A 355 -20.99 10.69 -17.71
CA ILE A 355 -22.43 10.99 -17.57
C ILE A 355 -23.26 9.76 -17.94
N LYS A 356 -22.93 9.10 -19.06
CA LYS A 356 -23.63 7.89 -19.51
C LYS A 356 -23.49 6.76 -18.49
N ALA A 357 -22.27 6.50 -18.01
CA ALA A 357 -21.98 5.46 -17.02
C ALA A 357 -22.68 5.73 -15.67
N ALA A 358 -22.60 6.96 -15.17
CA ALA A 358 -23.24 7.37 -13.91
C ALA A 358 -24.77 7.22 -13.99
N LYS A 359 -25.37 7.64 -15.11
CA LYS A 359 -26.81 7.48 -15.36
C LYS A 359 -27.23 6.01 -15.42
N ALA A 360 -26.43 5.15 -16.04
CA ALA A 360 -26.71 3.71 -16.11
C ALA A 360 -26.71 3.05 -14.72
N LYS A 361 -25.84 3.52 -13.81
CA LYS A 361 -25.76 3.05 -12.42
C LYS A 361 -26.70 3.75 -11.43
N GLY A 362 -27.45 4.77 -11.86
CA GLY A 362 -28.32 5.53 -10.95
C GLY A 362 -27.57 6.40 -9.93
N VAL A 363 -26.32 6.78 -10.24
CA VAL A 363 -25.45 7.59 -9.37
C VAL A 363 -25.31 9.02 -9.90
N SER A 364 -25.11 9.97 -8.98
CA SER A 364 -24.86 11.37 -9.32
C SER A 364 -23.51 11.52 -10.04
N VAL A 365 -23.50 12.27 -11.15
CA VAL A 365 -22.26 12.58 -11.89
C VAL A 365 -21.24 13.26 -10.99
N THR A 366 -21.67 14.14 -10.07
CA THR A 366 -20.78 14.80 -9.12
C THR A 366 -20.12 13.79 -8.15
N VAL A 367 -20.84 12.75 -7.72
CA VAL A 367 -20.28 11.67 -6.88
C VAL A 367 -19.29 10.82 -7.67
N ALA A 368 -19.60 10.53 -8.94
CA ALA A 368 -18.67 9.83 -9.82
C ALA A 368 -17.38 10.62 -10.04
N ILE A 369 -17.47 11.95 -10.21
CA ILE A 369 -16.28 12.82 -10.29
C ILE A 369 -15.51 12.81 -8.97
N ALA A 370 -16.19 12.87 -7.82
CA ALA A 370 -15.53 12.76 -6.50
C ALA A 370 -14.75 11.45 -6.36
N LYS A 371 -15.37 10.31 -6.69
CA LYS A 371 -14.70 9.00 -6.68
C LYS A 371 -13.51 8.98 -7.65
N ALA A 372 -13.65 9.51 -8.86
CA ALA A 372 -12.54 9.63 -9.81
C ALA A 372 -11.38 10.50 -9.26
N CYS A 373 -11.71 11.60 -8.57
CA CYS A 373 -10.71 12.43 -7.89
C CYS A 373 -9.94 11.66 -6.81
N ALA A 374 -10.64 10.85 -6.02
CA ALA A 374 -10.02 10.02 -4.98
C ALA A 374 -9.17 8.88 -5.57
N GLU A 375 -9.64 8.23 -6.63
CA GLU A 375 -8.86 7.21 -7.34
C GLU A 375 -7.58 7.80 -7.97
N ALA A 376 -7.65 9.01 -8.54
CA ALA A 376 -6.46 9.69 -9.05
C ALA A 376 -5.44 10.00 -7.93
N MET A 377 -5.90 10.30 -6.71
CA MET A 377 -4.99 10.59 -5.58
C MET A 377 -4.19 9.38 -5.10
N LYS A 378 -4.62 8.15 -5.39
CA LYS A 378 -3.82 6.94 -5.10
C LYS A 378 -2.47 6.98 -5.83
N SER A 379 -2.45 7.52 -7.04
CA SER A 379 -1.22 7.73 -7.82
C SER A 379 -0.53 9.06 -7.53
N HIS A 380 -1.23 10.02 -6.91
CA HIS A 380 -0.77 11.38 -6.66
C HIS A 380 -1.07 11.82 -5.21
N PRO A 381 -0.49 11.16 -4.18
CA PRO A 381 -0.88 11.36 -2.79
C PRO A 381 -0.65 12.79 -2.28
N ARG A 382 0.28 13.54 -2.87
CA ARG A 382 0.55 14.95 -2.53
C ARG A 382 -0.66 15.87 -2.73
N MET A 383 -1.59 15.50 -3.62
CA MET A 383 -2.85 16.23 -3.81
C MET A 383 -3.80 16.13 -2.60
N ASN A 384 -3.51 15.26 -1.64
CA ASN A 384 -4.29 15.07 -0.40
C ASN A 384 -3.63 15.69 0.86
N TRP A 385 -2.42 16.24 0.71
CA TRP A 385 -1.65 16.79 1.84
C TRP A 385 -2.17 18.16 2.30
N CYS A 386 -1.61 18.71 3.37
CA CYS A 386 -1.77 20.14 3.68
C CYS A 386 -0.51 20.78 4.23
N TYR A 387 -0.44 22.09 4.06
CA TYR A 387 0.51 22.93 4.76
C TYR A 387 0.00 23.26 6.18
N LYS A 388 0.87 23.08 7.17
CA LYS A 388 0.68 23.55 8.54
C LYS A 388 1.43 24.87 8.73
N PRO A 389 0.87 25.87 9.45
CA PRO A 389 1.49 27.18 9.68
C PRO A 389 2.84 27.19 10.45
N VAL A 390 3.43 26.02 10.70
CA VAL A 390 4.74 25.82 11.34
C VAL A 390 5.78 25.34 10.33
N ASP A 391 5.62 25.71 9.06
CA ASP A 391 6.47 25.30 7.95
C ASP A 391 6.62 23.77 7.80
N GLN A 392 5.50 23.06 7.97
CA GLN A 392 5.44 21.61 7.88
C GLN A 392 4.35 21.16 6.90
N LEU A 393 4.64 20.14 6.11
CA LEU A 393 3.63 19.41 5.33
C LEU A 393 3.11 18.24 6.16
N ALA A 394 1.79 18.08 6.19
CA ALA A 394 1.13 16.94 6.81
C ALA A 394 0.50 16.06 5.74
N GLU A 395 0.91 14.79 5.75
CA GLU A 395 0.35 13.72 4.92
C GLU A 395 -0.97 13.23 5.52
N ARG A 396 -1.85 12.68 4.68
CA ARG A 396 -3.15 12.16 5.08
C ARG A 396 -3.49 10.88 4.35
N ASP A 397 -3.97 9.91 5.11
CA ASP A 397 -4.25 8.56 4.62
C ASP A 397 -5.67 8.43 4.04
N SER A 398 -6.64 9.23 4.51
CA SER A 398 -8.02 9.26 3.98
C SER A 398 -8.21 10.39 2.96
N VAL A 399 -8.98 10.13 1.90
CA VAL A 399 -9.41 11.15 0.94
C VAL A 399 -10.87 11.54 1.23
N ASP A 400 -11.04 12.68 1.89
CA ASP A 400 -12.34 13.20 2.28
C ASP A 400 -12.72 14.38 1.40
N ILE A 401 -13.74 14.21 0.54
CA ILE A 401 -14.08 15.18 -0.50
C ILE A 401 -15.25 16.05 -0.07
N GLY A 402 -14.97 17.35 0.10
CA GLY A 402 -15.98 18.37 0.35
C GLY A 402 -16.61 18.83 -0.97
N MET A 403 -17.94 18.87 -1.06
CA MET A 403 -18.62 19.31 -2.28
C MET A 403 -19.62 20.43 -1.98
N ALA A 404 -19.51 21.53 -2.73
CA ALA A 404 -20.30 22.74 -2.49
C ALA A 404 -21.80 22.55 -2.81
N VAL A 405 -22.68 22.82 -1.85
CA VAL A 405 -24.15 22.72 -1.98
C VAL A 405 -24.83 24.02 -1.55
N ALA A 406 -25.73 24.52 -2.39
CA ALA A 406 -26.57 25.69 -2.08
C ALA A 406 -27.67 25.34 -1.07
N VAL A 407 -27.94 26.25 -0.13
CA VAL A 407 -28.90 26.07 0.96
C VAL A 407 -30.18 26.87 0.70
N ASP A 408 -31.34 26.33 1.11
CA ASP A 408 -32.63 27.03 1.03
C ASP A 408 -32.59 28.31 1.88
N GLY A 409 -32.95 29.45 1.28
CA GLY A 409 -32.87 30.77 1.93
C GLY A 409 -31.52 31.48 1.82
N GLY A 410 -30.62 31.00 0.95
CA GLY A 410 -29.33 31.64 0.64
C GLY A 410 -28.18 31.13 1.50
N GLY A 411 -26.98 31.09 0.90
CA GLY A 411 -25.75 30.57 1.51
C GLY A 411 -25.25 29.28 0.87
N LEU A 412 -23.99 28.95 1.15
CA LEU A 412 -23.29 27.75 0.68
C LEU A 412 -22.80 26.94 1.87
N VAL A 413 -22.97 25.62 1.82
CA VAL A 413 -22.38 24.67 2.76
C VAL A 413 -21.61 23.60 1.99
N VAL A 414 -20.54 23.07 2.57
CA VAL A 414 -19.67 22.07 1.93
C VAL A 414 -19.74 20.77 2.73
N PRO A 415 -20.77 19.93 2.52
CA PRO A 415 -20.79 18.58 3.07
C PRO A 415 -19.59 17.76 2.59
N VAL A 416 -19.09 16.88 3.45
CA VAL A 416 -17.88 16.08 3.23
C VAL A 416 -18.24 14.60 3.08
N LEU A 417 -17.91 14.01 1.94
CA LEU A 417 -17.91 12.56 1.75
C LEU A 417 -16.58 11.99 2.25
N LYS A 418 -16.65 11.07 3.21
CA LYS A 418 -15.45 10.52 3.86
C LYS A 418 -14.96 9.23 3.19
N GLY A 419 -13.65 9.03 3.15
CA GLY A 419 -13.00 7.80 2.65
C GLY A 419 -13.37 7.46 1.21
N CYS A 420 -13.35 8.45 0.31
CA CYS A 420 -13.81 8.25 -1.07
C CYS A 420 -12.95 7.22 -1.83
N GLU A 421 -11.69 7.03 -1.45
CA GLU A 421 -10.75 6.10 -2.09
C GLU A 421 -11.03 4.62 -1.79
N SER A 422 -11.61 4.33 -0.63
CA SER A 422 -11.80 2.97 -0.10
C SER A 422 -13.23 2.44 -0.25
N ARG A 423 -14.18 3.30 -0.64
CA ARG A 423 -15.61 2.96 -0.69
C ARG A 423 -16.13 2.80 -2.12
N ASP A 424 -17.16 1.99 -2.30
CA ASP A 424 -17.84 1.82 -3.59
C ASP A 424 -18.71 3.03 -3.94
N LEU A 425 -19.08 3.14 -5.22
CA LEU A 425 -19.72 4.32 -5.77
C LEU A 425 -21.20 4.43 -5.36
N GLU A 426 -21.86 3.28 -5.21
CA GLU A 426 -23.26 3.15 -4.83
C GLU A 426 -23.47 3.63 -3.39
N THR A 427 -22.62 3.17 -2.47
CA THR A 427 -22.59 3.59 -1.05
C THR A 427 -22.31 5.09 -0.93
N LEU A 428 -21.30 5.60 -1.64
CA LEU A 428 -20.99 7.05 -1.65
C LEU A 428 -22.17 7.87 -2.17
N ASN A 429 -22.92 7.36 -3.14
CA ASN A 429 -24.08 8.04 -3.71
C ASN A 429 -25.29 8.05 -2.77
N GLU A 430 -25.52 6.98 -2.00
CA GLU A 430 -26.58 6.93 -0.99
C GLU A 430 -26.32 7.93 0.14
N GLU A 431 -25.10 7.95 0.68
CA GLU A 431 -24.73 8.93 1.69
C GLU A 431 -24.76 10.36 1.17
N TRP A 432 -24.33 10.57 -0.07
CA TRP A 432 -24.39 11.89 -0.69
C TRP A 432 -25.83 12.41 -0.77
N LYS A 433 -26.81 11.56 -1.10
CA LYS A 433 -28.23 11.96 -1.13
C LYS A 433 -28.71 12.41 0.24
N ASP A 434 -28.40 11.65 1.29
CA ASP A 434 -28.73 12.00 2.66
C ASP A 434 -28.06 13.31 3.12
N LEU A 435 -26.74 13.45 2.87
CA LEU A 435 -25.98 14.65 3.20
C LEU A 435 -26.55 15.89 2.50
N VAL A 436 -26.87 15.82 1.20
CA VAL A 436 -27.47 16.95 0.46
C VAL A 436 -28.83 17.32 1.01
N ASP A 437 -29.69 16.34 1.32
CA ASP A 437 -31.01 16.59 1.87
C ASP A 437 -30.97 17.25 3.25
N ARG A 438 -30.00 16.87 4.09
CA ARG A 438 -29.76 17.51 5.39
C ARG A 438 -29.05 18.86 5.25
N ALA A 439 -28.14 19.01 4.29
CA ALA A 439 -27.46 20.27 3.97
C ALA A 439 -28.46 21.37 3.60
N ARG A 440 -29.39 21.08 2.69
CA ARG A 440 -30.43 22.02 2.25
C ARG A 440 -31.31 22.50 3.40
N LYS A 441 -31.60 21.61 4.36
CA LYS A 441 -32.40 21.88 5.56
C LYS A 441 -31.61 22.47 6.73
N ARG A 442 -30.30 22.74 6.57
CA ARG A 442 -29.39 23.24 7.62
C ARG A 442 -29.30 22.31 8.84
N ARG A 443 -29.26 20.99 8.62
CA ARG A 443 -29.24 19.95 9.67
C ARG A 443 -27.95 19.12 9.70
N LEU A 444 -26.87 19.61 9.10
CA LEU A 444 -25.56 18.93 9.18
C LEU A 444 -24.90 19.17 10.54
N LYS A 445 -24.26 18.13 11.07
CA LYS A 445 -23.39 18.21 12.24
C LYS A 445 -22.04 18.85 11.86
N PRO A 446 -21.33 19.48 12.80
CA PRO A 446 -20.01 20.07 12.55
C PRO A 446 -19.01 19.14 11.84
N GLU A 447 -18.97 17.85 12.21
CA GLU A 447 -18.05 16.88 11.59
C GLU A 447 -18.38 16.52 10.13
N GLU A 448 -19.55 16.91 9.63
CA GLU A 448 -20.06 16.56 8.29
C GLU A 448 -19.81 17.67 7.26
N TYR A 449 -19.38 18.86 7.69
CA TYR A 449 -19.01 19.97 6.80
C TYR A 449 -17.63 20.57 7.12
N GLN A 450 -16.88 19.95 8.03
CA GLN A 450 -15.50 20.31 8.37
C GLN A 450 -14.55 19.17 8.02
N GLY A 451 -13.28 19.49 7.78
CA GLY A 451 -12.21 18.49 7.65
C GLY A 451 -12.06 17.83 6.28
N SER A 452 -12.68 18.35 5.21
CA SER A 452 -12.38 17.89 3.84
C SER A 452 -10.89 18.03 3.55
N THR A 453 -10.30 17.04 2.89
CA THR A 453 -8.90 17.07 2.44
C THR A 453 -8.76 17.63 1.03
N PHE A 454 -9.83 17.52 0.23
CA PHE A 454 -9.97 18.08 -1.11
C PHE A 454 -11.39 18.59 -1.33
N GLN A 455 -11.57 19.58 -2.19
CA GLN A 455 -12.89 20.17 -2.45
C GLN A 455 -13.25 20.18 -3.93
N ILE A 456 -14.55 20.07 -4.21
CA ILE A 456 -15.12 20.18 -5.55
C ILE A 456 -16.24 21.22 -5.55
N SER A 457 -16.15 22.15 -6.50
CA SER A 457 -17.21 23.08 -6.85
C SER A 457 -17.65 22.79 -8.28
N ASN A 458 -18.95 22.62 -8.50
CA ASN A 458 -19.51 22.34 -9.82
C ASN A 458 -20.48 23.45 -10.22
N MET A 459 -20.11 24.27 -11.20
CA MET A 459 -20.99 25.28 -11.78
C MET A 459 -21.38 24.97 -13.23
N GLY A 460 -20.96 23.83 -13.76
CA GLY A 460 -21.26 23.45 -15.15
C GLY A 460 -22.76 23.35 -15.43
N MET A 461 -23.55 22.96 -14.44
CA MET A 461 -25.02 22.92 -14.53
C MET A 461 -25.68 24.31 -14.71
N PHE A 462 -24.97 25.40 -14.41
CA PHE A 462 -25.46 26.77 -14.55
C PHE A 462 -24.99 27.44 -15.86
N GLY A 463 -24.35 26.70 -16.76
CA GLY A 463 -23.86 27.24 -18.04
C GLY A 463 -22.64 28.16 -17.90
N VAL A 464 -21.90 28.04 -16.80
CA VAL A 464 -20.69 28.84 -16.54
C VAL A 464 -19.52 28.27 -17.34
N SER A 465 -19.01 29.03 -18.31
CA SER A 465 -17.96 28.60 -19.23
C SER A 465 -16.57 28.48 -18.58
N HIS A 466 -16.33 29.24 -17.52
CA HIS A 466 -15.08 29.22 -16.75
C HIS A 466 -15.32 29.85 -15.38
N PHE A 467 -14.79 29.24 -14.31
CA PHE A 467 -14.72 29.87 -13.00
C PHE A 467 -13.57 29.29 -12.18
N ASP A 468 -13.05 30.11 -11.27
CA ASP A 468 -12.03 29.72 -10.31
C ASP A 468 -12.67 29.49 -8.94
N ALA A 469 -12.37 28.36 -8.33
CA ALA A 469 -12.77 28.06 -6.96
C ALA A 469 -11.69 28.55 -5.98
N ILE A 470 -12.12 29.09 -4.84
CA ILE A 470 -11.20 29.63 -3.83
C ILE A 470 -10.79 28.51 -2.88
N ALA A 471 -9.49 28.20 -2.83
CA ALA A 471 -8.95 27.24 -1.87
C ALA A 471 -8.92 27.85 -0.45
N THR A 472 -9.27 27.06 0.56
CA THR A 472 -9.22 27.46 1.97
C THR A 472 -8.10 26.75 2.73
N PRO A 473 -7.49 27.36 3.76
CA PRO A 473 -6.37 26.74 4.47
C PRO A 473 -6.71 25.35 5.00
N GLY A 474 -5.78 24.40 4.83
CA GLY A 474 -5.95 23.01 5.27
C GLY A 474 -6.18 22.00 4.15
N ILE A 475 -6.39 22.43 2.90
CA ILE A 475 -6.43 21.56 1.71
C ILE A 475 -5.25 21.85 0.78
N ALA A 476 -4.79 20.86 0.01
CA ALA A 476 -3.80 21.08 -1.04
C ALA A 476 -4.40 21.82 -2.24
N ALA A 477 -5.65 21.49 -2.61
CA ALA A 477 -6.31 22.09 -3.76
C ALA A 477 -7.84 21.96 -3.75
N ILE A 478 -8.49 22.76 -4.59
CA ILE A 478 -9.93 22.69 -4.90
C ILE A 478 -10.12 22.58 -6.42
N LEU A 479 -11.08 21.77 -6.86
CA LEU A 479 -11.45 21.56 -8.25
C LEU A 479 -12.72 22.33 -8.61
N ALA A 480 -12.66 23.13 -9.67
CA ALA A 480 -13.77 23.81 -10.31
C ALA A 480 -14.18 23.10 -11.62
N ILE A 481 -15.45 22.77 -11.76
CA ILE A 481 -16.02 22.07 -12.93
C ILE A 481 -16.97 22.99 -13.70
N SER A 482 -16.53 23.47 -14.87
CA SER A 482 -17.27 24.40 -15.72
C SER A 482 -18.24 23.68 -16.68
N SER A 483 -18.97 24.41 -17.53
CA SER A 483 -19.92 23.84 -18.48
C SER A 483 -19.19 23.11 -19.62
N ASN A 484 -19.79 22.02 -20.12
CA ASN A 484 -19.23 21.25 -21.23
C ASN A 484 -19.13 22.11 -22.50
N THR A 485 -18.03 21.94 -23.25
CA THR A 485 -17.79 22.61 -24.55
C THR A 485 -17.43 21.56 -25.60
N ASP A 486 -17.33 21.95 -26.88
CA ASP A 486 -16.91 21.05 -27.97
C ASP A 486 -15.52 20.42 -27.75
N GLN A 487 -14.67 21.08 -26.94
CA GLN A 487 -13.34 20.61 -26.58
C GLN A 487 -13.33 19.78 -25.27
N GLY A 488 -14.48 19.65 -24.60
CA GLY A 488 -14.64 19.07 -23.26
C GLY A 488 -14.96 20.13 -22.20
N SER A 489 -15.26 19.67 -20.98
CA SER A 489 -15.53 20.51 -19.82
C SER A 489 -14.21 21.01 -19.22
N PRO A 490 -14.01 22.33 -19.00
CA PRO A 490 -12.85 22.83 -18.27
C PRO A 490 -12.87 22.38 -16.81
N PHE A 491 -11.83 21.65 -16.40
CA PHE A 491 -11.55 21.29 -15.01
C PHE A 491 -10.38 22.16 -14.55
N THR A 492 -10.65 23.09 -13.64
CA THR A 492 -9.67 24.06 -13.14
C THR A 492 -9.33 23.75 -11.70
N ILE A 493 -8.05 23.46 -11.43
CA ILE A 493 -7.56 23.27 -10.06
C ILE A 493 -6.92 24.56 -9.57
N THR A 494 -7.36 25.01 -8.40
CA THR A 494 -6.68 26.03 -7.60
C THR A 494 -5.88 25.31 -6.51
N ALA A 495 -4.55 25.39 -6.57
CA ALA A 495 -3.66 24.62 -5.72
C ALA A 495 -2.73 25.51 -4.87
N ASP A 496 -2.45 25.08 -3.64
CA ASP A 496 -1.48 25.72 -2.74
C ASP A 496 -0.05 25.38 -3.17
N HIS A 497 0.68 26.40 -3.62
CA HIS A 497 2.06 26.28 -4.11
C HIS A 497 3.06 25.86 -3.01
N ARG A 498 2.65 25.88 -1.73
CA ARG A 498 3.47 25.33 -0.64
C ARG A 498 3.42 23.81 -0.57
N VAL A 499 2.36 23.18 -1.10
CA VAL A 499 2.13 21.74 -1.02
C VAL A 499 2.50 21.03 -2.32
N VAL A 500 2.01 21.56 -3.45
CA VAL A 500 2.17 20.97 -4.79
C VAL A 500 2.70 22.01 -5.77
N ASN A 501 3.38 21.55 -6.83
CA ASN A 501 3.84 22.40 -7.93
C ASN A 501 3.01 22.19 -9.21
N GLY A 502 3.31 22.98 -10.25
CA GLY A 502 2.60 22.89 -11.53
C GLY A 502 2.65 21.53 -12.23
N ALA A 503 3.77 20.80 -12.11
CA ALA A 503 3.90 19.46 -12.69
C ALA A 503 3.07 18.43 -11.93
N ASP A 504 3.06 18.48 -10.58
CA ASP A 504 2.25 17.61 -9.74
C ASP A 504 0.76 17.71 -10.12
N VAL A 505 0.25 18.95 -10.26
CA VAL A 505 -1.15 19.21 -10.64
C VAL A 505 -1.44 18.78 -12.08
N ALA A 506 -0.52 18.99 -13.02
CA ALA A 506 -0.68 18.57 -14.41
C ALA A 506 -0.73 17.04 -14.55
N MET A 507 0.14 16.32 -13.84
CA MET A 507 0.14 14.86 -13.79
C MET A 507 -1.16 14.32 -13.18
N TYR A 508 -1.62 14.93 -12.08
CA TYR A 508 -2.91 14.59 -11.47
C TYR A 508 -4.09 14.80 -12.43
N LEU A 509 -4.16 15.96 -13.10
CA LEU A 509 -5.22 16.25 -14.06
C LEU A 509 -5.22 15.30 -15.26
N ASN A 510 -4.04 14.86 -15.72
CA ASN A 510 -3.94 13.85 -16.78
C ASN A 510 -4.47 12.47 -16.33
N THR A 511 -4.14 12.04 -15.11
CA THR A 511 -4.70 10.81 -14.53
C THR A 511 -6.21 10.93 -14.35
N LEU A 512 -6.69 12.05 -13.81
CA LEU A 512 -8.12 12.32 -13.63
C LEU A 512 -8.87 12.34 -14.97
N LYS A 513 -8.28 12.94 -16.01
CA LYS A 513 -8.81 12.91 -17.39
C LYS A 513 -8.98 11.48 -17.88
N GLY A 514 -7.98 10.61 -17.70
CA GLY A 514 -8.06 9.20 -18.06
C GLY A 514 -9.22 8.49 -17.36
N LEU A 515 -9.37 8.68 -16.05
CA LEU A 515 -10.45 8.06 -15.26
C LEU A 515 -11.85 8.56 -15.68
N ILE A 516 -12.00 9.86 -15.96
CA ILE A 516 -13.28 10.45 -16.36
C ILE A 516 -13.67 10.06 -17.80
N GLU A 517 -12.71 10.04 -18.72
CA GLU A 517 -12.95 9.69 -20.12
C GLU A 517 -13.13 8.17 -20.32
N GLN A 518 -12.68 7.35 -19.36
CA GLN A 518 -12.77 5.89 -19.38
C GLN A 518 -13.38 5.36 -18.07
N PRO A 519 -14.65 5.70 -17.76
CA PRO A 519 -15.29 5.34 -16.50
C PRO A 519 -15.42 3.83 -16.30
N GLU A 520 -15.51 3.05 -17.37
CA GLU A 520 -15.65 1.59 -17.35
C GLU A 520 -14.50 0.90 -16.59
N ALA A 521 -13.28 1.46 -16.66
CA ALA A 521 -12.08 0.93 -16.04
C ALA A 521 -12.06 1.03 -14.50
N TRP A 522 -13.04 1.68 -13.87
CA TRP A 522 -13.13 1.75 -12.40
C TRP A 522 -14.58 1.77 -11.87
N MET A 523 -15.55 2.20 -12.70
CA MET A 523 -16.98 2.12 -12.41
C MET A 523 -17.62 0.81 -12.88
N GLY A 524 -16.87 -0.10 -13.52
CA GLY A 524 -17.39 -1.40 -13.91
C GLY A 524 -18.01 -2.17 -12.73
N PRO A 525 -18.91 -3.13 -12.97
CA PRO A 525 -19.39 -4.00 -11.91
C PRO A 525 -18.21 -4.69 -11.22
N VAL A 526 -18.19 -4.63 -9.89
CA VAL A 526 -17.31 -5.46 -9.04
C VAL A 526 -17.94 -6.85 -8.84
N GLY A 527 -19.24 -6.99 -9.12
CA GLY A 527 -19.93 -8.28 -9.08
C GLY A 527 -19.54 -9.22 -10.24
N PRO A 528 -20.02 -10.48 -10.21
CA PRO A 528 -19.72 -11.47 -11.23
C PRO A 528 -20.01 -10.92 -12.62
N ALA A 529 -19.05 -11.07 -13.53
CA ALA A 529 -19.19 -10.56 -14.90
C ALA A 529 -20.15 -11.40 -15.76
N ILE A 530 -20.59 -12.55 -15.25
CA ILE A 530 -21.47 -13.50 -15.94
C ILE A 530 -22.92 -13.02 -15.78
N PRO A 531 -23.58 -12.54 -16.86
CA PRO A 531 -24.98 -12.12 -16.77
C PRO A 531 -25.92 -13.29 -16.51
N GLU A 532 -27.05 -13.01 -15.85
CA GLU A 532 -28.12 -14.01 -15.70
C GLU A 532 -28.67 -14.42 -17.07
N GLY A 533 -28.82 -15.73 -17.29
CA GLY A 533 -29.35 -16.27 -18.53
C GLY A 533 -29.24 -17.79 -18.60
N ASP A 534 -30.00 -18.40 -19.51
CA ASP A 534 -29.92 -19.82 -19.84
C ASP A 534 -28.87 -20.01 -20.94
N TRP A 535 -27.61 -20.06 -20.55
CA TRP A 535 -26.46 -20.16 -21.45
C TRP A 535 -26.00 -21.62 -21.61
N ASP A 536 -25.58 -22.00 -22.82
CA ASP A 536 -24.93 -23.31 -23.03
C ASP A 536 -23.69 -23.45 -22.12
N TYR A 537 -22.94 -22.37 -21.95
CA TYR A 537 -21.81 -22.25 -21.02
C TYR A 537 -21.85 -20.93 -20.26
N GLN A 538 -21.47 -20.94 -18.99
CA GLN A 538 -21.36 -19.68 -18.24
C GLN A 538 -20.18 -18.85 -18.72
N VAL A 539 -19.07 -19.53 -19.04
CA VAL A 539 -17.87 -18.89 -19.62
C VAL A 539 -17.36 -19.70 -20.81
N VAL A 540 -17.01 -19.03 -21.89
CA VAL A 540 -16.22 -19.60 -22.99
C VAL A 540 -14.83 -18.98 -23.02
N VAL A 541 -13.80 -19.81 -23.10
CA VAL A 541 -12.41 -19.39 -23.33
C VAL A 541 -12.02 -19.73 -24.76
N ILE A 542 -11.58 -18.73 -25.53
CA ILE A 542 -11.17 -18.88 -26.93
C ILE A 542 -9.63 -18.90 -26.99
N GLY A 543 -9.07 -20.10 -27.15
CA GLY A 543 -7.63 -20.36 -27.18
C GLY A 543 -7.18 -21.17 -25.97
N GLY A 544 -6.58 -22.34 -26.20
CA GLY A 544 -6.06 -23.23 -25.17
C GLY A 544 -4.57 -23.03 -24.88
N GLY A 545 -4.06 -21.80 -24.94
CA GLY A 545 -2.69 -21.48 -24.49
C GLY A 545 -2.62 -21.19 -22.99
N PRO A 546 -1.43 -20.85 -22.44
CA PRO A 546 -1.24 -20.66 -21.00
C PRO A 546 -2.26 -19.74 -20.32
N GLY A 547 -2.57 -18.58 -20.92
CA GLY A 547 -3.58 -17.66 -20.36
C GLY A 547 -5.00 -18.21 -20.39
N GLY A 548 -5.37 -18.92 -21.46
CA GLY A 548 -6.68 -19.54 -21.57
C GLY A 548 -6.84 -20.75 -20.64
N GLU A 549 -5.83 -21.61 -20.56
CA GLU A 549 -5.82 -22.78 -19.67
C GLU A 549 -5.89 -22.38 -18.19
N ASP A 550 -5.05 -21.43 -17.75
CA ASP A 550 -5.07 -20.96 -16.36
C ASP A 550 -6.43 -20.34 -16.01
N CYS A 551 -6.99 -19.50 -16.89
CA CYS A 551 -8.31 -18.92 -16.68
C CYS A 551 -9.42 -19.99 -16.61
N ALA A 552 -9.46 -20.90 -17.59
CA ALA A 552 -10.48 -21.94 -17.66
C ALA A 552 -10.45 -22.89 -16.45
N ARG A 553 -9.25 -23.29 -16.01
CA ARG A 553 -9.05 -24.17 -14.86
C ARG A 553 -9.46 -23.51 -13.55
N ASP A 554 -9.11 -22.24 -13.37
CA ASP A 554 -9.46 -21.50 -12.16
C ASP A 554 -10.98 -21.30 -12.05
N LEU A 555 -11.64 -20.91 -13.15
CA LEU A 555 -13.09 -20.80 -13.21
C LEU A 555 -13.79 -22.15 -12.95
N ALA A 556 -13.30 -23.23 -13.56
CA ALA A 556 -13.85 -24.56 -13.36
C ALA A 556 -13.68 -25.05 -11.90
N ALA A 557 -12.57 -24.72 -11.25
CA ALA A 557 -12.34 -25.01 -9.84
C ALA A 557 -13.36 -24.30 -8.93
N HIS A 558 -13.87 -23.14 -9.35
CA HIS A 558 -14.94 -22.39 -8.68
C HIS A 558 -16.35 -22.81 -9.11
N GLY A 559 -16.49 -23.93 -9.82
CA GLY A 559 -17.79 -24.51 -10.19
C GLY A 559 -18.47 -23.84 -11.38
N ILE A 560 -17.78 -22.95 -12.10
CA ILE A 560 -18.30 -22.33 -13.32
C ILE A 560 -18.32 -23.35 -14.46
N LYS A 561 -19.41 -23.39 -15.22
CA LYS A 561 -19.52 -24.22 -16.43
C LYS A 561 -18.73 -23.60 -17.58
N VAL A 562 -17.55 -24.14 -17.87
CA VAL A 562 -16.61 -23.62 -18.87
C VAL A 562 -16.53 -24.50 -20.13
N ALA A 563 -16.52 -23.85 -21.30
CA ALA A 563 -16.00 -24.44 -22.54
C ALA A 563 -14.71 -23.75 -22.96
N MET A 564 -13.75 -24.51 -23.47
CA MET A 564 -12.50 -24.00 -24.03
C MET A 564 -12.40 -24.42 -25.49
N VAL A 565 -12.34 -23.44 -26.39
CA VAL A 565 -12.21 -23.66 -27.84
C VAL A 565 -10.74 -23.56 -28.20
N ASN A 566 -10.18 -24.61 -28.80
CA ASN A 566 -8.76 -24.69 -29.16
C ASN A 566 -8.61 -25.14 -30.62
N ASP A 567 -7.71 -24.52 -31.37
CA ASP A 567 -7.50 -24.81 -32.80
C ASP A 567 -6.75 -26.13 -33.06
N ALA A 568 -6.23 -26.76 -31.99
CA ALA A 568 -5.46 -28.00 -32.02
C ALA A 568 -6.14 -29.11 -31.18
N PRO A 569 -5.81 -30.40 -31.41
CA PRO A 569 -6.42 -31.51 -30.67
C PRO A 569 -6.01 -31.52 -29.18
N PHE A 570 -4.88 -30.89 -28.84
CA PHE A 570 -4.40 -30.76 -27.47
C PHE A 570 -4.23 -29.28 -27.08
N PRO A 571 -4.53 -28.91 -25.81
CA PRO A 571 -4.17 -27.61 -25.23
C PRO A 571 -2.66 -27.40 -25.13
N GLY A 572 -2.25 -26.21 -24.67
CA GLY A 572 -0.88 -25.75 -24.49
C GLY A 572 -0.46 -24.60 -25.42
N GLY A 573 -1.28 -24.31 -26.44
CA GLY A 573 -1.08 -23.22 -27.39
C GLY A 573 0.32 -23.21 -28.05
N GLU A 574 0.78 -22.02 -28.42
CA GLU A 574 2.11 -21.89 -29.04
C GLU A 574 3.25 -22.28 -28.09
N CYS A 575 3.16 -21.92 -26.80
CA CYS A 575 4.25 -22.16 -25.86
C CYS A 575 4.59 -23.65 -25.71
N LEU A 576 3.58 -24.53 -25.67
CA LEU A 576 3.82 -25.96 -25.62
C LEU A 576 4.29 -26.51 -26.97
N TRP A 577 3.60 -26.17 -28.07
CA TRP A 577 3.79 -26.90 -29.33
C TRP A 577 4.85 -26.33 -30.26
N ARG A 578 5.06 -25.00 -30.24
CA ARG A 578 5.82 -24.26 -31.25
C ARG A 578 6.71 -23.13 -30.67
N GLY A 579 6.89 -23.10 -29.36
CA GLY A 579 7.60 -22.01 -28.68
C GLY A 579 8.50 -22.52 -27.56
N CYS A 580 8.11 -22.25 -26.32
CA CYS A 580 8.91 -22.44 -25.12
C CYS A 580 9.41 -23.88 -24.96
N ILE A 581 8.52 -24.87 -24.95
CA ILE A 581 8.91 -26.25 -24.62
C ILE A 581 9.81 -26.88 -25.70
N PRO A 582 9.51 -26.78 -27.01
CA PRO A 582 10.40 -27.35 -28.02
C PRO A 582 11.76 -26.66 -28.06
N SER A 583 11.84 -25.33 -27.87
CA SER A 583 13.13 -24.63 -27.85
C SER A 583 14.00 -25.09 -26.68
N LYS A 584 13.41 -25.25 -25.48
CA LYS A 584 14.13 -25.69 -24.28
C LYS A 584 14.54 -27.15 -24.36
N ALA A 585 13.77 -28.00 -25.06
CA ALA A 585 14.15 -29.39 -25.32
C ALA A 585 15.39 -29.50 -26.23
N TRP A 586 15.49 -28.68 -27.29
CA TRP A 586 16.71 -28.60 -28.10
C TRP A 586 17.87 -27.97 -27.34
N ARG A 587 17.59 -26.88 -26.62
CA ARG A 587 18.59 -26.17 -25.81
C ARG A 587 19.28 -27.10 -24.81
N ALA A 588 18.54 -27.96 -24.11
CA ALA A 588 19.10 -28.88 -23.14
C ALA A 588 20.18 -29.84 -23.72
N ALA A 589 20.14 -30.11 -25.03
CA ALA A 589 21.19 -30.85 -25.74
C ALA A 589 22.35 -29.93 -26.16
N ALA A 590 22.05 -28.72 -26.65
CA ALA A 590 23.04 -27.69 -26.98
C ALA A 590 23.90 -27.31 -25.75
N ASP A 591 23.27 -27.06 -24.61
CA ASP A 591 23.96 -26.73 -23.35
C ASP A 591 24.94 -27.86 -22.96
N ARG A 592 24.52 -29.13 -23.06
CA ARG A 592 25.38 -30.30 -22.79
C ARG A 592 26.56 -30.39 -23.75
N ILE A 593 26.40 -30.01 -25.01
CA ILE A 593 27.50 -29.99 -25.98
C ILE A 593 28.53 -28.93 -25.56
N ARG A 594 28.04 -27.73 -25.23
CA ARG A 594 28.85 -26.58 -24.87
C ARG A 594 29.55 -26.74 -23.52
N ASP A 595 28.87 -27.27 -22.51
CA ASP A 595 29.45 -27.56 -21.18
C ASP A 595 30.66 -28.48 -21.30
N ARG A 596 30.48 -29.56 -22.07
CA ARG A 596 31.50 -30.59 -22.22
C ARG A 596 32.76 -30.13 -22.94
N ALA A 597 32.69 -29.05 -23.73
CA ALA A 597 33.87 -28.46 -24.34
C ALA A 597 34.93 -28.05 -23.29
N HIS A 598 34.49 -27.76 -22.07
CA HIS A 598 35.34 -27.28 -20.97
C HIS A 598 35.60 -28.33 -19.88
N ASP A 599 35.08 -29.56 -20.02
CA ASP A 599 35.21 -30.65 -19.04
C ASP A 599 36.67 -30.93 -18.63
N HIS A 600 37.61 -30.75 -19.57
CA HIS A 600 39.04 -30.95 -19.35
C HIS A 600 39.62 -29.99 -18.28
N LEU A 601 39.06 -28.79 -18.12
CA LEU A 601 39.44 -27.84 -17.05
C LEU A 601 39.12 -28.39 -15.66
N LEU A 602 38.08 -29.24 -15.57
CA LEU A 602 37.65 -29.91 -14.35
C LEU A 602 38.30 -31.30 -14.17
N GLY A 603 39.22 -31.69 -15.06
CA GLY A 603 39.85 -33.01 -15.06
C GLY A 603 38.96 -34.14 -15.58
N VAL A 604 37.80 -33.84 -16.16
CA VAL A 604 36.93 -34.80 -16.83
C VAL A 604 37.40 -34.95 -18.28
N THR A 605 37.64 -36.18 -18.73
CA THR A 605 38.22 -36.45 -20.05
C THR A 605 37.37 -37.42 -20.87
N GLY A 606 37.48 -37.35 -22.19
CA GLY A 606 36.74 -38.23 -23.12
C GLY A 606 35.30 -37.77 -23.41
N THR A 607 34.95 -36.53 -23.06
CA THR A 607 33.60 -35.97 -23.16
C THR A 607 33.51 -34.73 -24.06
N ASP A 608 34.65 -34.14 -24.41
CA ASP A 608 34.85 -32.87 -25.13
C ASP A 608 34.52 -32.91 -26.63
N LYS A 609 34.21 -34.10 -27.17
CA LYS A 609 33.84 -34.31 -28.58
C LYS A 609 32.48 -34.99 -28.71
N PRO A 610 31.39 -34.35 -28.28
CA PRO A 610 30.05 -34.90 -28.39
C PRO A 610 29.60 -35.00 -29.86
N SER A 611 28.79 -36.01 -30.18
CA SER A 611 28.10 -36.14 -31.48
C SER A 611 26.59 -36.04 -31.27
N LEU A 612 25.91 -35.21 -32.05
CA LEU A 612 24.46 -35.08 -32.00
C LEU A 612 23.75 -36.18 -32.79
N ASP A 613 22.89 -36.94 -32.12
CA ASP A 613 21.89 -37.80 -32.77
C ASP A 613 20.58 -37.02 -32.91
N TRP A 614 20.34 -36.48 -34.11
CA TRP A 614 19.16 -35.68 -34.42
C TRP A 614 17.85 -36.44 -34.22
N GLN A 615 17.81 -37.72 -34.62
CA GLN A 615 16.59 -38.53 -34.53
C GLN A 615 16.25 -38.83 -33.08
N ALA A 616 17.25 -39.13 -32.25
CA ALA A 616 17.04 -39.32 -30.81
C ALA A 616 16.58 -38.02 -30.12
N LEU A 617 17.17 -36.87 -30.48
CA LEU A 617 16.75 -35.57 -29.95
C LEU A 617 15.31 -35.25 -30.32
N GLU A 618 14.93 -35.42 -31.59
CA GLU A 618 13.57 -35.18 -32.07
C GLU A 618 12.55 -36.12 -31.44
N ALA A 619 12.89 -37.41 -31.31
CA ALA A 619 12.05 -38.38 -30.60
C ALA A 619 11.85 -38.01 -29.13
N HIS A 620 12.89 -37.48 -28.47
CA HIS A 620 12.79 -36.97 -27.10
C HIS A 620 11.88 -35.74 -27.03
N ARG A 621 12.11 -34.74 -27.89
CA ARG A 621 11.30 -33.51 -27.96
C ARG A 621 9.83 -33.85 -28.16
N ARG A 622 9.48 -34.61 -29.20
CA ARG A 622 8.08 -34.97 -29.52
C ARG A 622 7.40 -35.71 -28.38
N ARG A 623 8.10 -36.65 -27.73
CA ARG A 623 7.58 -37.35 -26.54
C ARG A 623 7.24 -36.38 -25.42
N VAL A 624 8.10 -35.40 -25.13
CA VAL A 624 7.83 -34.38 -24.10
C VAL A 624 6.58 -33.57 -24.45
N LEU A 625 6.46 -33.11 -25.70
CA LEU A 625 5.31 -32.32 -26.15
C LEU A 625 3.99 -33.10 -26.04
N GLU A 626 3.96 -34.30 -26.61
CA GLU A 626 2.78 -35.17 -26.63
C GLU A 626 2.36 -35.57 -25.21
N THR A 627 3.30 -35.97 -24.36
CA THR A 627 3.01 -36.31 -22.96
C THR A 627 2.40 -35.11 -22.22
N ARG A 628 2.96 -33.92 -22.39
CA ARG A 628 2.44 -32.70 -21.74
C ARG A 628 1.06 -32.31 -22.29
N GLY A 629 0.85 -32.42 -23.60
CA GLY A 629 -0.42 -32.11 -24.26
C GLY A 629 -1.55 -33.05 -23.85
N GLU A 630 -1.28 -34.36 -23.81
CA GLU A 630 -2.21 -35.36 -23.30
C GLU A 630 -2.55 -35.12 -21.83
N MET A 631 -1.53 -34.81 -21.01
CA MET A 631 -1.73 -34.46 -19.59
C MET A 631 -2.59 -33.21 -19.41
N ALA A 632 -2.36 -32.16 -20.21
CA ALA A 632 -3.16 -30.94 -20.18
C ALA A 632 -4.63 -31.24 -20.53
N LEU A 633 -4.87 -31.92 -21.65
CA LEU A 633 -6.23 -32.31 -22.08
C LEU A 633 -6.94 -33.20 -21.03
N LYS A 634 -6.20 -34.16 -20.44
CA LYS A 634 -6.73 -35.01 -19.37
C LYS A 634 -7.09 -34.21 -18.12
N THR A 635 -6.27 -33.22 -17.77
CA THR A 635 -6.51 -32.34 -16.62
C THR A 635 -7.76 -31.50 -16.84
N ASP A 636 -7.88 -30.87 -18.01
CA ASP A 636 -9.03 -30.01 -18.35
C ASP A 636 -10.34 -30.79 -18.34
N LYS A 637 -10.35 -31.99 -18.95
CA LYS A 637 -11.50 -32.89 -18.89
C LYS A 637 -11.78 -33.36 -17.46
N GLY A 638 -10.74 -33.60 -16.65
CA GLY A 638 -10.85 -34.01 -15.26
C GLY A 638 -11.52 -32.97 -14.36
N VAL A 639 -11.27 -31.68 -14.62
CA VAL A 639 -11.96 -30.56 -13.96
C VAL A 639 -13.26 -30.14 -14.67
N ARG A 640 -13.77 -30.97 -15.59
CA ARG A 640 -15.05 -30.82 -16.31
C ARG A 640 -15.12 -29.63 -17.27
N ILE A 641 -13.98 -29.13 -17.75
CA ILE A 641 -13.95 -28.18 -18.88
C ILE A 641 -14.34 -28.94 -20.15
N LYS A 642 -15.29 -28.41 -20.92
CA LYS A 642 -15.57 -28.92 -22.26
C LYS A 642 -14.53 -28.35 -23.23
N VAL A 643 -13.53 -29.16 -23.58
CA VAL A 643 -12.57 -28.81 -24.64
C VAL A 643 -13.19 -29.11 -26.00
N ILE A 644 -13.27 -28.10 -26.86
CA ILE A 644 -13.82 -28.17 -28.23
C ILE A 644 -12.69 -27.83 -29.18
N GLN A 645 -12.40 -28.73 -30.13
CA GLN A 645 -11.45 -28.43 -31.19
C GLN A 645 -12.15 -27.65 -32.29
N GLY A 646 -11.62 -26.48 -32.66
CA GLY A 646 -12.12 -25.68 -33.77
C GLY A 646 -11.71 -24.21 -33.69
N PHE A 647 -12.23 -23.41 -34.63
CA PHE A 647 -12.01 -21.97 -34.71
C PHE A 647 -13.27 -21.22 -34.31
N ALA A 648 -13.21 -20.49 -33.20
CA ALA A 648 -14.35 -19.70 -32.74
C ALA A 648 -14.43 -18.34 -33.46
N ARG A 649 -15.65 -17.91 -33.79
CA ARG A 649 -15.95 -16.54 -34.21
C ARG A 649 -17.23 -16.05 -33.56
N PHE A 650 -17.25 -14.80 -33.15
CA PHE A 650 -18.44 -14.12 -32.64
C PHE A 650 -19.47 -13.95 -33.76
N GLU A 651 -20.72 -14.33 -33.49
CA GLU A 651 -21.88 -13.98 -34.32
C GLU A 651 -22.61 -12.76 -33.73
N ASP A 652 -22.56 -12.59 -32.41
CA ASP A 652 -22.95 -11.42 -31.62
C ASP A 652 -22.14 -11.39 -30.30
N ASP A 653 -22.54 -10.61 -29.30
CA ASP A 653 -21.85 -10.45 -28.02
C ASP A 653 -22.07 -11.60 -27.02
N HIS A 654 -22.94 -12.58 -27.31
CA HIS A 654 -23.24 -13.74 -26.47
C HIS A 654 -23.28 -15.09 -27.22
N THR A 655 -22.96 -15.09 -28.52
CA THR A 655 -23.02 -16.29 -29.39
C THR A 655 -21.73 -16.47 -30.18
N LEU A 656 -21.17 -17.68 -30.14
CA LEU A 656 -20.06 -18.10 -30.99
C LEU A 656 -20.52 -19.14 -32.01
N PHE A 657 -19.96 -19.07 -33.22
CA PHE A 657 -19.86 -20.21 -34.12
C PHE A 657 -18.46 -20.81 -34.02
N ILE A 658 -18.38 -22.13 -33.81
CA ILE A 658 -17.13 -22.88 -33.78
C ILE A 658 -17.03 -23.68 -35.08
N ASP A 659 -16.11 -23.27 -35.94
CA ASP A 659 -15.81 -23.96 -37.20
C ASP A 659 -14.93 -25.19 -36.93
N THR A 660 -15.41 -26.36 -37.30
CA THR A 660 -14.71 -27.65 -37.16
C THR A 660 -14.29 -28.24 -38.50
N SER A 661 -14.55 -27.56 -39.62
CA SER A 661 -14.30 -28.07 -40.97
C SER A 661 -12.81 -28.27 -41.30
N ALA A 662 -11.92 -27.62 -40.54
CA ALA A 662 -10.46 -27.74 -40.67
C ALA A 662 -9.78 -28.45 -39.49
N ASN A 663 -10.54 -29.20 -38.66
CA ASN A 663 -9.94 -29.94 -37.55
C ASN A 663 -8.95 -31.00 -38.04
N SER A 664 -7.87 -31.17 -37.28
CA SER A 664 -6.77 -32.11 -37.56
C SER A 664 -6.32 -32.82 -36.29
N ASP A 665 -5.95 -34.09 -36.39
CA ASP A 665 -5.38 -34.86 -35.28
C ASP A 665 -3.87 -34.56 -35.07
N ASP A 666 -3.25 -33.73 -35.91
CA ASP A 666 -1.84 -33.36 -35.79
C ASP A 666 -1.65 -32.11 -34.90
N PRO A 667 -1.08 -32.25 -33.69
CA PRO A 667 -0.86 -31.13 -32.78
C PRO A 667 0.40 -30.31 -33.09
N HIS A 668 1.29 -30.82 -33.94
CA HIS A 668 2.59 -30.19 -34.19
C HIS A 668 2.49 -29.02 -35.17
N HIS A 669 1.43 -28.96 -35.97
CA HIS A 669 1.21 -27.91 -36.96
C HIS A 669 0.08 -26.95 -36.57
N ARG A 670 0.30 -25.65 -36.80
CA ARG A 670 -0.76 -24.65 -36.70
C ARG A 670 -1.75 -24.84 -37.84
N GLN A 671 -3.02 -25.08 -37.50
CA GLN A 671 -4.08 -25.24 -38.49
C GLN A 671 -4.52 -23.88 -39.02
N ARG A 672 -5.07 -23.87 -40.25
CA ARG A 672 -5.72 -22.68 -40.82
C ARG A 672 -7.23 -22.78 -40.58
N PRO A 673 -7.94 -21.66 -40.40
CA PRO A 673 -9.40 -21.67 -40.33
C PRO A 673 -10.02 -22.35 -41.56
N GLY A 674 -11.11 -23.07 -41.34
CA GLY A 674 -11.84 -23.77 -42.38
C GLY A 674 -12.79 -22.87 -43.17
N ASP A 675 -13.66 -23.49 -43.96
CA ASP A 675 -14.64 -22.80 -44.79
C ASP A 675 -15.99 -22.58 -44.08
N GLY A 676 -16.11 -23.00 -42.82
CA GLY A 676 -17.34 -22.94 -42.04
C GLY A 676 -18.43 -23.91 -42.48
N SER A 677 -18.13 -24.91 -43.32
CA SER A 677 -19.10 -25.91 -43.79
C SER A 677 -19.55 -26.88 -42.68
N GLN A 678 -18.76 -27.03 -41.63
CA GLN A 678 -19.05 -27.82 -40.43
C GLN A 678 -18.77 -27.00 -39.18
N GLY A 679 -19.60 -27.16 -38.16
CA GLY A 679 -19.42 -26.46 -36.89
C GLY A 679 -20.64 -26.53 -36.00
N GLU A 680 -20.52 -25.92 -34.83
CA GLU A 680 -21.60 -25.78 -33.86
C GLU A 680 -21.74 -24.33 -33.37
N ARG A 681 -22.96 -23.96 -32.96
CA ARG A 681 -23.23 -22.68 -32.30
C ARG A 681 -23.37 -22.91 -30.81
N ILE A 682 -22.76 -22.04 -30.01
CA ILE A 682 -22.89 -22.04 -28.56
C ILE A 682 -23.20 -20.63 -28.05
N THR A 683 -24.04 -20.57 -27.03
CA THR A 683 -24.34 -19.35 -26.27
C THR A 683 -23.51 -19.30 -24.99
N PHE A 684 -23.11 -18.10 -24.57
CA PHE A 684 -22.28 -17.91 -23.38
C PHE A 684 -22.69 -16.69 -22.56
N GLY A 685 -22.48 -16.77 -21.23
CA GLY A 685 -22.63 -15.61 -20.35
C GLY A 685 -21.45 -14.64 -20.45
N CYS A 686 -20.23 -15.16 -20.37
CA CYS A 686 -18.99 -14.39 -20.45
C CYS A 686 -17.99 -15.06 -21.40
N ALA A 687 -17.10 -14.28 -22.02
CA ALA A 687 -16.04 -14.80 -22.89
C ALA A 687 -14.65 -14.30 -22.50
N VAL A 688 -13.64 -15.15 -22.68
CA VAL A 688 -12.22 -14.80 -22.51
C VAL A 688 -11.48 -15.09 -23.81
N ILE A 689 -10.94 -14.06 -24.44
CA ILE A 689 -10.18 -14.15 -25.68
C ILE A 689 -8.69 -14.35 -25.34
N ALA A 690 -8.15 -15.52 -25.68
CA ALA A 690 -6.79 -15.94 -25.39
C ALA A 690 -6.11 -16.56 -26.65
N THR A 691 -6.37 -15.97 -27.82
CA THR A 691 -5.97 -16.52 -29.13
C THR A 691 -4.47 -16.41 -29.44
N GLY A 692 -3.72 -15.70 -28.61
CA GLY A 692 -2.27 -15.51 -28.77
C GLY A 692 -1.88 -14.68 -30.00
N ALA A 693 -0.62 -14.78 -30.41
CA ALA A 693 -0.05 -14.05 -31.54
C ALA A 693 0.90 -14.94 -32.36
N PRO A 694 0.60 -15.26 -33.63
CA PRO A 694 1.53 -16.00 -34.49
C PRO A 694 2.77 -15.17 -34.89
N PRO A 695 3.79 -15.81 -35.51
CA PRO A 695 4.99 -15.14 -35.99
C PRO A 695 4.66 -14.08 -37.05
N PHE A 696 5.33 -12.93 -36.97
CA PHE A 696 5.19 -11.87 -37.95
C PHE A 696 6.31 -11.92 -38.98
N VAL A 697 5.95 -12.01 -40.26
CA VAL A 697 6.90 -11.96 -41.39
C VAL A 697 6.78 -10.58 -42.08
N PRO A 698 7.82 -9.71 -41.99
CA PRO A 698 7.82 -8.42 -42.65
C PRO A 698 7.83 -8.57 -44.18
N PRO A 699 7.41 -7.53 -44.92
CA PRO A 699 7.35 -7.55 -46.38
C PRO A 699 8.74 -7.41 -47.03
N ILE A 700 9.67 -8.30 -46.68
CA ILE A 700 10.98 -8.43 -47.33
C ILE A 700 10.78 -9.21 -48.65
N PRO A 701 11.29 -8.73 -49.79
CA PRO A 701 11.26 -9.47 -51.05
C PRO A 701 11.74 -10.92 -50.90
N GLY A 702 10.95 -11.87 -51.42
CA GLY A 702 11.19 -13.32 -51.33
C GLY A 702 10.85 -13.97 -49.99
N ALA A 703 10.65 -13.23 -48.90
CA ALA A 703 10.40 -13.82 -47.58
C ALA A 703 9.10 -14.63 -47.50
N ARG A 704 8.00 -14.11 -48.08
CA ARG A 704 6.70 -14.81 -48.10
C ARG A 704 6.67 -15.97 -49.09
N GLU A 705 7.30 -15.81 -50.24
CA GLU A 705 7.38 -16.84 -51.29
C GLU A 705 8.13 -18.07 -50.75
N HIS A 706 9.29 -17.83 -50.12
CA HIS A 706 10.09 -18.90 -49.54
C HIS A 706 9.55 -19.44 -48.20
N LEU A 707 8.53 -18.81 -47.61
CA LEU A 707 7.79 -19.42 -46.51
C LEU A 707 6.95 -20.61 -47.00
N GLU A 708 6.47 -20.58 -48.24
CA GLU A 708 5.64 -21.63 -48.82
C GLU A 708 6.46 -22.86 -49.23
N ASP A 709 7.69 -22.66 -49.74
CA ASP A 709 8.59 -23.75 -50.16
C ASP A 709 9.50 -24.29 -49.04
N GLY A 710 9.48 -23.65 -47.86
CA GLY A 710 10.27 -24.03 -46.69
C GLY A 710 11.72 -23.53 -46.70
N GLY A 711 12.08 -22.59 -47.57
CA GLY A 711 13.38 -21.90 -47.57
C GLY A 711 13.50 -20.88 -46.45
N VAL A 712 12.38 -20.21 -46.11
CA VAL A 712 12.20 -19.37 -44.94
C VAL A 712 11.37 -20.12 -43.90
N LEU A 713 11.87 -20.16 -42.68
CA LEU A 713 11.25 -20.78 -41.51
C LEU A 713 10.79 -19.69 -40.55
N THR A 714 9.88 -20.04 -39.65
CA THR A 714 9.45 -19.21 -38.52
C THR A 714 9.51 -20.06 -37.24
N SER A 715 9.19 -19.47 -36.08
CA SER A 715 8.99 -20.26 -34.87
C SER A 715 7.83 -21.27 -34.98
N ASP A 716 6.94 -21.18 -35.97
CA ASP A 716 5.94 -22.24 -36.19
C ASP A 716 6.49 -23.42 -37.00
N THR A 717 7.50 -23.21 -37.87
CA THR A 717 7.91 -24.22 -38.89
C THR A 717 9.32 -24.78 -38.69
N VAL A 718 10.17 -24.15 -37.89
CA VAL A 718 11.55 -24.61 -37.64
C VAL A 718 11.61 -26.04 -37.06
N TRP A 719 10.57 -26.47 -36.35
CA TRP A 719 10.48 -27.78 -35.70
C TRP A 719 10.28 -28.95 -36.68
N ASN A 720 10.07 -28.66 -37.96
CA ASN A 720 9.80 -29.65 -39.01
C ASN A 720 11.05 -30.05 -39.80
N LEU A 721 12.22 -29.59 -39.37
CA LEU A 721 13.50 -29.93 -40.00
C LEU A 721 13.80 -31.44 -39.86
N GLU A 722 14.03 -32.09 -41.00
CA GLU A 722 14.41 -33.51 -41.06
C GLU A 722 15.85 -33.77 -40.59
N ALA A 723 16.69 -32.73 -40.63
CA ALA A 723 18.10 -32.77 -40.26
C ALA A 723 18.56 -31.38 -39.77
N PRO A 724 19.62 -31.29 -38.95
CA PRO A 724 20.18 -30.01 -38.55
C PRO A 724 20.73 -29.26 -39.77
N VAL A 725 20.49 -27.95 -39.83
CA VAL A 725 21.03 -27.07 -40.87
C VAL A 725 22.52 -26.85 -40.66
N LYS A 726 23.30 -26.70 -41.73
CA LYS A 726 24.75 -26.44 -41.63
C LYS A 726 25.06 -24.95 -41.71
N ARG A 727 24.25 -24.19 -42.45
CA ARG A 727 24.34 -22.74 -42.54
C ARG A 727 22.97 -22.13 -42.35
N LEU A 728 22.81 -21.25 -41.37
CA LEU A 728 21.52 -20.64 -41.02
C LEU A 728 21.62 -19.12 -41.07
N GLY A 729 20.76 -18.49 -41.86
CA GLY A 729 20.47 -17.07 -41.70
C GLY A 729 19.39 -16.86 -40.65
N VAL A 730 19.53 -15.88 -39.75
CA VAL A 730 18.50 -15.49 -38.79
C VAL A 730 18.20 -14.01 -38.97
N ILE A 731 16.93 -13.64 -39.08
CA ILE A 731 16.49 -12.24 -39.17
C ILE A 731 15.67 -11.91 -37.93
N GLY A 732 16.14 -10.94 -37.15
CA GLY A 732 15.59 -10.55 -35.85
C GLY A 732 16.44 -11.07 -34.68
N GLY A 733 16.95 -10.15 -33.87
CA GLY A 733 17.75 -10.37 -32.66
C GLY A 733 16.95 -10.22 -31.36
N GLY A 734 15.66 -10.55 -31.38
CA GLY A 734 14.87 -10.76 -30.16
C GLY A 734 15.12 -12.13 -29.54
N ALA A 735 14.46 -12.43 -28.41
CA ALA A 735 14.66 -13.67 -27.65
C ALA A 735 14.66 -14.96 -28.52
N ILE A 736 13.67 -15.13 -29.41
CA ILE A 736 13.57 -16.31 -30.29
C ILE A 736 14.78 -16.43 -31.22
N GLY A 737 15.17 -15.33 -31.87
CA GLY A 737 16.26 -15.33 -32.83
C GLY A 737 17.59 -15.65 -32.17
N MET A 738 17.84 -15.05 -31.00
CA MET A 738 19.07 -15.29 -30.22
C MET A 738 19.15 -16.73 -29.68
N GLU A 739 18.07 -17.27 -29.13
CA GLU A 739 18.02 -18.67 -28.67
C GLU A 739 18.30 -19.64 -29.83
N MET A 740 17.60 -19.46 -30.97
CA MET A 740 17.78 -20.33 -32.13
C MET A 740 19.18 -20.23 -32.71
N ALA A 741 19.75 -19.02 -32.77
CA ALA A 741 21.09 -18.81 -33.27
C ALA A 741 22.14 -19.58 -32.45
N GLN A 742 22.06 -19.53 -31.11
CA GLN A 742 22.97 -20.31 -30.26
C GLN A 742 22.72 -21.81 -30.34
N ILE A 743 21.45 -22.26 -30.33
CA ILE A 743 21.11 -23.69 -30.44
C ILE A 743 21.71 -24.30 -31.72
N PHE A 744 21.52 -23.65 -32.87
CA PHE A 744 22.07 -24.16 -34.13
C PHE A 744 23.60 -24.01 -34.20
N GLY A 745 24.15 -22.93 -33.64
CA GLY A 745 25.61 -22.77 -33.49
C GLY A 745 26.25 -23.91 -32.69
N ASP A 746 25.61 -24.34 -31.61
CA ASP A 746 26.04 -25.45 -30.74
C ASP A 746 25.84 -26.81 -31.40
N PHE A 747 24.87 -26.95 -32.29
CA PHE A 747 24.73 -28.11 -33.18
C PHE A 747 25.75 -28.11 -34.33
N GLY A 748 26.59 -27.07 -34.42
CA GLY A 748 27.69 -26.96 -35.38
C GLY A 748 27.34 -26.23 -36.68
N ALA A 749 26.22 -25.52 -36.73
CA ALA A 749 25.85 -24.69 -37.87
C ALA A 749 26.64 -23.37 -37.87
N GLU A 750 27.01 -22.88 -39.05
CA GLU A 750 27.45 -21.49 -39.23
C GLU A 750 26.20 -20.59 -39.26
N VAL A 751 26.10 -19.64 -38.34
CA VAL A 751 24.92 -18.80 -38.15
C VAL A 751 25.27 -17.33 -38.37
N VAL A 752 24.49 -16.66 -39.22
CA VAL A 752 24.52 -15.20 -39.38
C VAL A 752 23.18 -14.63 -38.94
N LEU A 753 23.19 -13.83 -37.88
CA LEU A 753 22.03 -13.12 -37.36
C LEU A 753 22.05 -11.65 -37.76
N LEU A 754 20.92 -11.18 -38.29
CA LEU A 754 20.71 -9.82 -38.76
C LEU A 754 19.62 -9.14 -37.90
N GLU A 755 19.95 -8.05 -37.21
CA GLU A 755 19.04 -7.23 -36.42
C GLU A 755 18.96 -5.82 -37.01
N GLY A 756 17.74 -5.33 -37.25
CA GLY A 756 17.53 -4.02 -37.86
C GLY A 756 17.73 -2.85 -36.90
N ARG A 757 17.63 -3.09 -35.59
CA ARG A 757 17.90 -2.11 -34.54
C ARG A 757 19.39 -2.10 -34.18
N ASP A 758 19.80 -1.05 -33.49
CA ASP A 758 21.19 -0.87 -33.04
C ASP A 758 21.64 -1.89 -31.97
N ARG A 759 20.71 -2.66 -31.41
CA ARG A 759 20.99 -3.69 -30.39
C ARG A 759 20.02 -4.86 -30.48
N ILE A 760 20.51 -6.04 -30.08
CA ILE A 760 19.70 -7.21 -29.77
C ILE A 760 18.93 -7.02 -28.45
N LEU A 761 17.92 -7.86 -28.22
CA LEU A 761 17.13 -7.94 -26.99
C LEU A 761 16.66 -6.56 -26.49
N ALA A 762 15.82 -5.90 -27.30
CA ALA A 762 15.36 -4.54 -27.02
C ALA A 762 14.56 -4.43 -25.70
N GLU A 763 13.88 -5.51 -25.31
CA GLU A 763 13.13 -5.68 -24.07
C GLU A 763 14.01 -5.80 -22.83
N VAL A 764 15.27 -6.22 -23.00
CA VAL A 764 16.23 -6.38 -21.91
C VAL A 764 16.94 -5.06 -21.61
N GLU A 765 17.32 -4.88 -20.35
CA GLU A 765 18.09 -3.73 -19.90
C GLU A 765 19.35 -3.52 -20.77
N PRO A 766 19.64 -2.28 -21.24
CA PRO A 766 20.67 -2.05 -22.25
C PRO A 766 22.07 -2.54 -21.87
N GLU A 767 22.46 -2.46 -20.60
CA GLU A 767 23.77 -2.93 -20.15
C GLU A 767 23.86 -4.46 -20.18
N ILE A 768 22.82 -5.17 -19.75
CA ILE A 768 22.70 -6.63 -19.89
C ILE A 768 22.81 -7.05 -21.36
N ALA A 769 22.01 -6.43 -22.25
CA ALA A 769 22.02 -6.76 -23.68
C ALA A 769 23.40 -6.53 -24.32
N LYS A 770 24.06 -5.40 -24.00
CA LYS A 770 25.40 -5.08 -24.50
C LYS A 770 26.46 -6.07 -24.00
N ALA A 771 26.38 -6.46 -22.73
CA ALA A 771 27.30 -7.43 -22.16
C ALA A 771 27.14 -8.81 -22.81
N LEU A 772 25.89 -9.23 -23.09
CA LEU A 772 25.63 -10.45 -23.84
C LEU A 772 26.22 -10.37 -25.26
N THR A 773 25.97 -9.30 -26.01
CA THR A 773 26.54 -9.14 -27.36
C THR A 773 28.06 -9.27 -27.37
N ALA A 774 28.74 -8.73 -26.36
CA ALA A 774 30.19 -8.85 -26.24
C ALA A 774 30.64 -10.31 -26.02
N VAL A 775 29.95 -11.05 -25.14
CA VAL A 775 30.22 -12.48 -24.91
C VAL A 775 29.96 -13.29 -26.17
N LEU A 776 28.87 -13.00 -26.89
CA LEU A 776 28.52 -13.73 -28.12
C LEU A 776 29.45 -13.42 -29.30
N GLY A 777 30.20 -12.32 -29.25
CA GLY A 777 31.20 -11.99 -30.26
C GLY A 777 32.39 -12.96 -30.30
N ASP A 778 32.60 -13.72 -29.23
CA ASP A 778 33.66 -14.74 -29.14
C ASP A 778 33.19 -16.13 -29.62
N GLU A 779 31.92 -16.26 -30.01
CA GLU A 779 31.34 -17.52 -30.47
C GLU A 779 31.79 -17.85 -31.91
N PRO A 780 32.47 -18.99 -32.14
CA PRO A 780 33.11 -19.27 -33.43
C PRO A 780 32.11 -19.50 -34.58
N ASN A 781 30.89 -19.90 -34.25
CA ASN A 781 29.86 -20.29 -35.21
C ASN A 781 28.74 -19.24 -35.36
N LEU A 782 28.84 -18.10 -34.68
CA LEU A 782 27.79 -17.08 -34.66
C LEU A 782 28.34 -15.71 -35.02
N THR A 783 27.81 -15.12 -36.08
CA THR A 783 28.07 -13.71 -36.45
C THR A 783 26.79 -12.90 -36.28
N ILE A 784 26.87 -11.78 -35.57
CA ILE A 784 25.74 -10.88 -35.30
C ILE A 784 25.99 -9.53 -35.97
N HIS A 785 25.08 -9.11 -36.84
CA HIS A 785 25.04 -7.76 -37.39
C HIS A 785 23.82 -7.00 -36.86
N THR A 786 24.03 -5.79 -36.36
CA THR A 786 22.98 -4.88 -35.86
C THR A 786 22.91 -3.64 -36.74
N GLY A 787 21.80 -2.90 -36.69
CA GLY A 787 21.58 -1.69 -37.48
C GLY A 787 21.52 -1.96 -38.99
N VAL A 788 21.13 -3.18 -39.40
CA VAL A 788 21.14 -3.59 -40.81
C VAL A 788 19.78 -3.47 -41.49
N GLN A 789 19.78 -3.27 -42.81
CA GLN A 789 18.58 -3.34 -43.62
C GLN A 789 18.63 -4.55 -44.55
N VAL A 790 17.80 -5.57 -44.30
CA VAL A 790 17.67 -6.72 -45.20
C VAL A 790 16.95 -6.29 -46.48
N GLU A 791 17.59 -6.52 -47.63
CA GLU A 791 17.09 -6.09 -48.94
C GLU A 791 16.23 -7.16 -49.61
N GLU A 792 16.71 -8.41 -49.63
CA GLU A 792 16.01 -9.52 -50.27
C GLU A 792 16.48 -10.89 -49.76
N ILE A 793 15.62 -11.89 -49.92
CA ILE A 793 15.92 -13.31 -49.71
C ILE A 793 15.63 -14.01 -51.03
N THR A 794 16.58 -14.78 -51.55
CA THR A 794 16.45 -15.47 -52.85
C THR A 794 16.98 -16.89 -52.77
N GLY A 795 16.71 -17.69 -53.81
CA GLY A 795 17.30 -19.03 -53.98
C GLY A 795 16.25 -20.13 -53.88
N ARG A 796 16.66 -21.27 -53.32
CA ARG A 796 15.78 -22.42 -53.05
C ARG A 796 16.22 -23.10 -51.76
N PRO A 797 15.34 -23.84 -51.07
CA PRO A 797 15.69 -24.51 -49.82
C PRO A 797 16.98 -25.36 -49.97
N GLY A 798 18.03 -25.01 -49.21
CA GLY A 798 19.36 -25.64 -49.23
C GLY A 798 20.44 -24.79 -49.90
N GLU A 799 20.02 -23.78 -50.68
CA GLU A 799 20.86 -22.84 -51.42
C GLU A 799 20.23 -21.43 -51.36
N MET A 800 19.82 -21.01 -50.16
CA MET A 800 19.24 -19.70 -49.90
C MET A 800 20.33 -18.62 -49.84
N VAL A 801 19.98 -17.38 -50.19
CA VAL A 801 20.89 -16.22 -50.07
C VAL A 801 20.14 -15.07 -49.41
N MET A 802 20.73 -14.51 -48.35
CA MET A 802 20.28 -13.26 -47.73
C MET A 802 21.17 -12.12 -48.20
N ARG A 803 20.57 -10.98 -48.57
CA ARG A 803 21.30 -9.73 -48.86
C ARG A 803 20.85 -8.61 -47.95
N TRP A 804 21.80 -7.81 -47.47
CA TRP A 804 21.52 -6.67 -46.59
C TRP A 804 22.51 -5.53 -46.79
N LYS A 805 22.15 -4.36 -46.27
CA LYS A 805 23.03 -3.21 -46.10
C LYS A 805 23.38 -2.99 -44.63
N ASP A 806 24.65 -2.68 -44.37
CA ASP A 806 25.09 -2.22 -43.04
C ASP A 806 24.72 -0.75 -42.80
N ALA A 807 25.04 -0.24 -41.59
CA ALA A 807 24.77 1.14 -41.20
C ALA A 807 25.52 2.16 -42.07
N GLU A 808 26.64 1.78 -42.67
CA GLU A 808 27.42 2.57 -43.62
C GLU A 808 26.89 2.51 -45.07
N GLY A 809 25.90 1.64 -45.33
CA GLY A 809 25.28 1.46 -46.65
C GLY A 809 26.03 0.49 -47.58
N ASN A 810 27.01 -0.27 -47.10
CA ASN A 810 27.68 -1.30 -47.87
C ASN A 810 26.79 -2.54 -47.98
N SER A 811 26.74 -3.14 -49.16
CA SER A 811 26.01 -4.39 -49.40
C SER A 811 26.82 -5.61 -49.00
N HIS A 812 26.15 -6.56 -48.34
CA HIS A 812 26.68 -7.85 -47.92
C HIS A 812 25.73 -8.96 -48.35
N GLU A 813 26.27 -10.17 -48.51
CA GLU A 813 25.47 -11.36 -48.79
C GLU A 813 25.96 -12.58 -48.01
N PHE A 814 25.03 -13.49 -47.69
CA PHE A 814 25.33 -14.74 -47.01
C PHE A 814 24.54 -15.88 -47.63
N ALA A 815 25.25 -16.90 -48.12
CA ALA A 815 24.67 -18.13 -48.65
C ALA A 815 24.43 -19.14 -47.52
N CYS A 816 23.18 -19.55 -47.35
CA CYS A 816 22.73 -20.42 -46.25
C CYS A 816 21.83 -21.54 -46.76
N ASP A 817 21.58 -22.53 -45.90
CA ASP A 817 20.69 -23.63 -46.26
C ASP A 817 19.22 -23.24 -46.02
N ARG A 818 18.97 -22.41 -44.99
CA ARG A 818 17.65 -21.90 -44.60
C ARG A 818 17.79 -20.51 -43.97
N VAL A 819 16.69 -19.76 -43.96
CA VAL A 819 16.56 -18.50 -43.23
C VAL A 819 15.48 -18.66 -42.16
N LEU A 820 15.76 -18.29 -40.91
CA LEU A 820 14.78 -18.21 -39.84
C LEU A 820 14.32 -16.76 -39.65
N MET A 821 13.03 -16.53 -39.83
CA MET A 821 12.38 -15.25 -39.55
C MET A 821 11.92 -15.20 -38.09
N ALA A 822 12.61 -14.39 -37.29
CA ALA A 822 12.38 -14.18 -35.85
C ALA A 822 12.09 -12.70 -35.53
N THR A 823 11.34 -12.03 -36.40
CA THR A 823 11.05 -10.58 -36.37
C THR A 823 9.88 -10.18 -35.46
N GLY A 824 9.63 -10.96 -34.41
CA GLY A 824 8.53 -10.76 -33.48
C GLY A 824 7.22 -11.44 -33.88
N LYS A 825 6.16 -11.14 -33.12
CA LYS A 825 4.83 -11.74 -33.26
C LYS A 825 3.77 -10.67 -33.39
N ARG A 826 2.61 -11.03 -33.95
CA ARG A 826 1.47 -10.11 -34.08
C ARG A 826 0.15 -10.88 -33.95
N PRO A 827 -0.81 -10.40 -33.14
CA PRO A 827 -2.14 -11.00 -33.10
C PRO A 827 -2.81 -11.02 -34.47
N VAL A 828 -3.54 -12.11 -34.74
CA VAL A 828 -4.41 -12.22 -35.91
C VAL A 828 -5.84 -12.17 -35.41
N LEU A 829 -6.48 -11.02 -35.63
CA LEU A 829 -7.83 -10.74 -35.15
C LEU A 829 -8.89 -10.96 -36.25
N ASP A 830 -8.45 -10.99 -37.51
CA ASP A 830 -9.31 -11.25 -38.66
C ASP A 830 -9.97 -12.63 -38.53
N GLY A 831 -11.28 -12.67 -38.76
CA GLY A 831 -12.07 -13.90 -38.65
C GLY A 831 -12.65 -14.20 -37.26
N LEU A 832 -12.21 -13.50 -36.19
CA LEU A 832 -12.82 -13.65 -34.86
C LEU A 832 -14.21 -13.00 -34.75
N GLY A 833 -14.57 -12.05 -35.62
CA GLY A 833 -15.87 -11.38 -35.57
C GLY A 833 -16.02 -10.37 -34.42
N LEU A 834 -14.92 -9.80 -33.93
CA LEU A 834 -14.88 -8.87 -32.79
C LEU A 834 -15.84 -7.68 -32.96
N GLU A 835 -16.04 -7.22 -34.19
CA GLU A 835 -16.96 -6.14 -34.54
C GLU A 835 -18.42 -6.47 -34.21
N LYS A 836 -18.81 -7.75 -34.30
CA LYS A 836 -20.16 -8.21 -33.97
C LYS A 836 -20.38 -8.32 -32.47
N ALA A 837 -19.32 -8.61 -31.73
CA ALA A 837 -19.32 -8.60 -30.28
C ALA A 837 -19.18 -7.19 -29.67
N GLY A 838 -18.79 -6.18 -30.47
CA GLY A 838 -18.55 -4.82 -29.98
C GLY A 838 -17.20 -4.62 -29.28
N VAL A 839 -16.25 -5.55 -29.47
CA VAL A 839 -14.92 -5.50 -28.85
C VAL A 839 -14.01 -4.54 -29.62
N ALA A 840 -13.46 -3.55 -28.93
CA ALA A 840 -12.58 -2.53 -29.50
C ALA A 840 -11.16 -3.09 -29.77
N VAL A 841 -10.63 -2.73 -30.94
CA VAL A 841 -9.28 -3.06 -31.39
C VAL A 841 -8.50 -1.76 -31.61
N GLU A 842 -7.28 -1.69 -31.09
CA GLU A 842 -6.39 -0.54 -31.26
C GLU A 842 -5.01 -1.04 -31.65
N GLN A 843 -4.41 -0.45 -32.70
CA GLN A 843 -3.07 -0.81 -33.18
C GLN A 843 -2.85 -2.31 -33.48
N GLY A 844 -3.92 -3.04 -33.82
CA GLY A 844 -3.86 -4.47 -34.15
C GLY A 844 -3.83 -5.40 -32.94
N VAL A 845 -4.16 -4.90 -31.73
CA VAL A 845 -4.34 -5.70 -30.51
C VAL A 845 -5.72 -5.43 -29.90
N ILE A 846 -6.23 -6.36 -29.08
CA ILE A 846 -7.45 -6.15 -28.30
C ILE A 846 -7.11 -5.27 -27.10
N ARG A 847 -7.86 -4.18 -26.90
CA ARG A 847 -7.64 -3.33 -25.74
C ARG A 847 -8.27 -3.97 -24.51
N ALA A 848 -7.45 -4.25 -23.51
CA ALA A 848 -7.89 -4.71 -22.20
C ALA A 848 -7.36 -3.79 -21.09
N ASP A 849 -8.14 -3.61 -20.03
CA ASP A 849 -7.71 -2.87 -18.84
C ASP A 849 -6.87 -3.75 -17.89
N ALA A 850 -6.45 -3.19 -16.74
CA ALA A 850 -5.67 -3.93 -15.74
C ALA A 850 -6.44 -5.11 -15.10
N ARG A 851 -7.76 -5.20 -15.30
CA ARG A 851 -8.60 -6.35 -14.89
C ARG A 851 -8.80 -7.35 -16.02
N CYS A 852 -8.09 -7.15 -17.14
CA CYS A 852 -8.22 -7.90 -18.38
C CYS A 852 -9.59 -7.77 -19.07
N ARG A 853 -10.39 -6.75 -18.73
CA ARG A 853 -11.71 -6.48 -19.34
C ARG A 853 -11.55 -5.72 -20.65
N THR A 854 -12.31 -6.10 -21.67
CA THR A 854 -12.37 -5.37 -22.94
C THR A 854 -13.34 -4.19 -22.86
N SER A 855 -13.64 -3.53 -23.99
CA SER A 855 -14.72 -2.52 -24.09
C SER A 855 -16.12 -3.09 -23.83
N VAL A 856 -16.27 -4.41 -23.78
CA VAL A 856 -17.53 -5.11 -23.49
C VAL A 856 -17.42 -5.76 -22.11
N PRO A 857 -18.28 -5.41 -21.12
CA PRO A 857 -18.06 -5.77 -19.72
C PRO A 857 -17.96 -7.26 -19.41
N HIS A 858 -18.64 -8.12 -20.18
CA HIS A 858 -18.62 -9.58 -20.02
C HIS A 858 -17.67 -10.27 -21.01
N ILE A 859 -16.79 -9.52 -21.69
CA ILE A 859 -15.75 -10.07 -22.56
C ILE A 859 -14.38 -9.59 -22.08
N PHE A 860 -13.50 -10.55 -21.83
CA PHE A 860 -12.13 -10.36 -21.36
C PHE A 860 -11.14 -10.77 -22.45
N ALA A 861 -9.92 -10.26 -22.36
CA ALA A 861 -8.83 -10.67 -23.26
C ALA A 861 -7.51 -10.75 -22.49
N VAL A 862 -6.72 -11.80 -22.76
CA VAL A 862 -5.48 -12.13 -22.03
C VAL A 862 -4.40 -12.67 -22.95
N GLY A 863 -3.14 -12.52 -22.55
CA GLY A 863 -1.96 -13.00 -23.26
C GLY A 863 -1.64 -12.19 -24.51
N ASP A 864 -0.90 -12.79 -25.45
CA ASP A 864 -0.31 -12.06 -26.57
C ASP A 864 -1.31 -11.27 -27.43
N VAL A 865 -2.61 -11.62 -27.40
CA VAL A 865 -3.68 -10.94 -28.16
C VAL A 865 -3.90 -9.48 -27.71
N ILE A 866 -3.51 -9.13 -26.49
CA ILE A 866 -3.62 -7.76 -25.95
C ILE A 866 -2.32 -6.93 -26.06
N GLY A 867 -1.25 -7.52 -26.61
CA GLY A 867 0.06 -6.87 -26.74
C GLY A 867 0.91 -6.93 -25.46
N GLY A 868 1.77 -5.93 -25.25
CA GLY A 868 2.72 -5.89 -24.14
C GLY A 868 3.85 -6.92 -24.25
N LEU A 869 4.36 -7.39 -23.10
CA LEU A 869 5.31 -8.50 -23.05
C LEU A 869 4.59 -9.83 -23.33
N MET A 870 4.83 -10.38 -24.52
CA MET A 870 4.23 -11.64 -25.00
C MET A 870 4.90 -12.87 -24.37
N LEU A 871 4.66 -13.07 -23.08
CA LEU A 871 5.28 -14.11 -22.25
C LEU A 871 4.21 -15.06 -21.70
N ALA A 872 4.54 -16.36 -21.67
CA ALA A 872 3.59 -17.41 -21.27
C ALA A 872 3.10 -17.26 -19.82
N HIS A 873 3.99 -16.94 -18.89
CA HIS A 873 3.63 -16.74 -17.47
C HIS A 873 2.89 -15.41 -17.24
N THR A 874 3.19 -14.36 -18.01
CA THR A 874 2.39 -13.12 -18.03
C THR A 874 0.97 -13.41 -18.52
N ALA A 875 0.80 -14.17 -19.61
CA ALA A 875 -0.50 -14.61 -20.08
C ALA A 875 -1.25 -15.45 -19.03
N GLY A 876 -0.56 -16.37 -18.35
CA GLY A 876 -1.13 -17.17 -17.25
C GLY A 876 -1.61 -16.30 -16.08
N GLN A 877 -0.82 -15.31 -15.66
CA GLN A 877 -1.21 -14.36 -14.61
C GLN A 877 -2.40 -13.50 -15.03
N GLN A 878 -2.42 -12.99 -16.27
CA GLN A 878 -3.58 -12.28 -16.82
C GLN A 878 -4.82 -13.18 -16.87
N GLY A 879 -4.67 -14.47 -17.19
CA GLY A 879 -5.74 -15.47 -17.13
C GLY A 879 -6.38 -15.61 -15.74
N ARG A 880 -5.55 -15.66 -14.69
CA ARG A 880 -6.01 -15.70 -13.29
C ARG A 880 -6.67 -14.38 -12.87
N VAL A 881 -6.11 -13.25 -13.28
CA VAL A 881 -6.73 -11.93 -13.05
C VAL A 881 -8.12 -11.86 -13.72
N ALA A 882 -8.24 -12.33 -14.97
CA ALA A 882 -9.54 -12.41 -15.64
C ALA A 882 -10.52 -13.34 -14.90
N ALA A 883 -10.07 -14.53 -14.48
CA ALA A 883 -10.90 -15.47 -13.73
C ALA A 883 -11.43 -14.86 -12.42
N ALA A 884 -10.55 -14.26 -11.60
CA ALA A 884 -10.92 -13.57 -10.37
C ALA A 884 -11.96 -12.47 -10.62
N ASN A 885 -11.76 -11.63 -11.64
CA ASN A 885 -12.70 -10.57 -11.99
C ASN A 885 -14.04 -11.09 -12.55
N ILE A 886 -14.05 -12.26 -13.20
CA ILE A 886 -15.29 -12.93 -13.65
C ILE A 886 -16.07 -13.45 -12.44
N LEU A 887 -15.37 -13.94 -11.41
CA LEU A 887 -15.93 -14.42 -10.15
C LEU A 887 -16.41 -13.28 -9.22
N GLY A 888 -16.12 -12.02 -9.56
CA GLY A 888 -16.55 -10.84 -8.80
C GLY A 888 -15.50 -10.34 -7.79
N GLU A 889 -14.22 -10.65 -8.00
CA GLU A 889 -13.11 -10.06 -7.25
C GLU A 889 -12.55 -8.80 -7.95
N ASP A 890 -11.74 -7.99 -7.25
CA ASP A 890 -11.06 -6.80 -7.82
C ASP A 890 -9.56 -7.06 -8.08
N ALA A 891 -9.24 -8.15 -8.78
CA ALA A 891 -7.86 -8.48 -9.12
C ALA A 891 -7.31 -7.53 -10.20
N ARG A 892 -6.03 -7.13 -10.08
CA ARG A 892 -5.37 -6.27 -11.06
C ARG A 892 -4.03 -6.83 -11.48
N TYR A 893 -3.75 -6.80 -12.77
CA TYR A 893 -2.45 -7.09 -13.36
C TYR A 893 -1.58 -5.83 -13.35
N ASP A 894 -0.33 -5.97 -12.91
CA ASP A 894 0.68 -4.92 -12.90
C ASP A 894 1.88 -5.32 -13.77
N GLU A 895 1.92 -4.74 -14.99
CA GLU A 895 3.03 -4.94 -15.93
C GLU A 895 4.38 -4.50 -15.36
N ALA A 896 4.40 -3.57 -14.38
CA ALA A 896 5.65 -3.13 -13.75
C ALA A 896 6.33 -4.22 -12.92
N LYS A 897 5.65 -5.36 -12.67
CA LYS A 897 6.18 -6.51 -11.94
C LYS A 897 6.45 -7.72 -12.84
N ASP A 898 6.26 -7.60 -14.16
CA ASP A 898 6.56 -8.70 -15.07
C ASP A 898 8.02 -9.15 -14.96
N SER A 899 8.22 -10.44 -15.19
CA SER A 899 9.53 -11.06 -15.30
C SER A 899 9.73 -11.68 -16.67
N GLY A 900 10.97 -11.90 -17.06
CA GLY A 900 11.30 -12.53 -18.33
C GLY A 900 12.66 -13.19 -18.28
N VAL A 901 12.82 -14.25 -19.07
CA VAL A 901 14.07 -14.97 -19.25
C VAL A 901 14.27 -15.17 -20.73
N ILE A 902 15.43 -14.76 -21.21
CA ILE A 902 15.95 -15.02 -22.53
C ILE A 902 16.99 -16.11 -22.34
N PHE A 903 16.68 -17.29 -22.89
CA PHE A 903 17.42 -18.51 -22.66
C PHE A 903 18.66 -18.61 -23.58
N THR A 904 19.38 -17.49 -23.70
CA THR A 904 20.72 -17.40 -24.28
C THR A 904 21.74 -17.98 -23.33
N ARG A 905 23.00 -18.05 -23.76
CA ARG A 905 24.12 -18.39 -22.87
C ARG A 905 25.23 -17.33 -22.89
N PRO A 906 25.53 -16.70 -21.72
CA PRO A 906 24.78 -16.76 -20.47
C PRO A 906 23.33 -16.25 -20.64
N GLU A 907 22.45 -16.64 -19.72
CA GLU A 907 21.04 -16.28 -19.77
C GLU A 907 20.86 -14.82 -19.36
N ALA A 908 20.00 -14.10 -20.08
CA ALA A 908 19.56 -12.78 -19.67
C ALA A 908 18.19 -12.90 -19.01
N ALA A 909 18.01 -12.34 -17.82
CA ALA A 909 16.73 -12.36 -17.14
C ALA A 909 16.43 -11.00 -16.49
N PHE A 910 15.16 -10.72 -16.29
CA PHE A 910 14.73 -9.52 -15.59
C PHE A 910 13.45 -9.79 -14.80
N VAL A 911 13.23 -8.95 -13.81
CA VAL A 911 11.93 -8.73 -13.18
C VAL A 911 11.81 -7.29 -12.76
N GLY A 912 10.65 -6.72 -12.98
CA GLY A 912 10.34 -5.35 -12.66
C GLY A 912 11.10 -4.31 -13.49
N LEU A 913 11.26 -3.12 -12.94
CA LEU A 913 11.74 -1.95 -13.67
C LEU A 913 13.27 -1.87 -13.72
N SER A 914 13.81 -1.52 -14.88
CA SER A 914 15.18 -1.00 -14.99
C SER A 914 15.27 0.39 -14.35
N LEU A 915 16.48 0.86 -14.04
CA LEU A 915 16.66 2.21 -13.51
C LEU A 915 16.15 3.30 -14.48
N GLU A 916 16.31 3.08 -15.78
CA GLU A 916 15.81 3.99 -16.82
C GLU A 916 14.28 4.00 -16.85
N GLN A 917 13.64 2.83 -16.84
CA GLN A 917 12.18 2.71 -16.79
C GLN A 917 11.61 3.32 -15.50
N ALA A 918 12.24 3.08 -14.36
CA ALA A 918 11.83 3.66 -13.08
C ALA A 918 11.89 5.20 -13.10
N ARG A 919 12.98 5.77 -13.64
CA ARG A 919 13.12 7.23 -13.82
C ARG A 919 12.10 7.80 -14.80
N ALA A 920 11.82 7.10 -15.90
CA ALA A 920 10.79 7.50 -16.86
C ALA A 920 9.39 7.52 -16.23
N LYS A 921 9.14 6.66 -15.25
CA LYS A 921 7.92 6.64 -14.41
C LYS A 921 7.95 7.64 -13.24
N GLY A 922 8.98 8.49 -13.13
CA GLY A 922 9.09 9.51 -12.09
C GLY A 922 9.55 8.99 -10.71
N LEU A 923 10.04 7.75 -10.62
CA LEU A 923 10.52 7.17 -9.37
C LEU A 923 11.96 7.59 -9.08
N ASP A 924 12.25 7.97 -7.84
CA ASP A 924 13.61 8.27 -7.39
C ASP A 924 14.36 7.01 -6.98
N CYS A 925 14.81 6.24 -7.96
CA CYS A 925 15.49 4.97 -7.75
C CYS A 925 17.02 5.07 -7.83
N ALA A 926 17.68 4.05 -7.26
CA ALA A 926 19.11 3.83 -7.34
C ALA A 926 19.42 2.36 -7.67
N GLU A 927 20.46 2.11 -8.46
CA GLU A 927 20.87 0.75 -8.83
C GLU A 927 22.24 0.35 -8.24
N VAL A 928 22.43 -0.93 -7.99
CA VAL A 928 23.74 -1.52 -7.66
C VAL A 928 23.96 -2.75 -8.53
N LYS A 929 25.22 -3.07 -8.84
CA LYS A 929 25.56 -4.24 -9.65
C LYS A 929 26.85 -4.90 -9.21
N VAL A 930 26.97 -6.19 -9.50
CA VAL A 930 28.18 -7.00 -9.27
C VAL A 930 28.43 -7.91 -10.47
N PRO A 931 29.69 -8.06 -10.91
CA PRO A 931 30.02 -9.00 -11.98
C PRO A 931 29.97 -10.45 -11.48
N MET A 932 29.61 -11.40 -12.34
CA MET A 932 29.63 -12.83 -11.98
C MET A 932 31.05 -13.36 -11.73
N SER A 933 32.07 -12.68 -12.25
CA SER A 933 33.49 -13.06 -12.08
C SER A 933 34.02 -12.91 -10.65
N ILE A 934 33.28 -12.30 -9.71
CA ILE A 934 33.66 -12.26 -8.29
C ILE A 934 32.95 -13.32 -7.44
N ASP A 935 31.99 -14.04 -8.02
CA ASP A 935 31.21 -15.05 -7.32
C ASP A 935 31.97 -16.39 -7.27
N ALA A 936 32.09 -16.96 -6.08
CA ALA A 936 32.85 -18.19 -5.88
C ALA A 936 32.21 -19.38 -6.60
N LYS A 937 30.87 -19.47 -6.63
CA LYS A 937 30.16 -20.56 -7.29
C LYS A 937 30.35 -20.49 -8.82
N ALA A 938 30.24 -19.29 -9.40
CA ALA A 938 30.54 -19.01 -10.79
C ALA A 938 31.99 -19.38 -11.14
N MET A 939 32.97 -19.02 -10.30
CA MET A 939 34.37 -19.40 -10.51
C MET A 939 34.57 -20.92 -10.50
N ILE A 940 33.94 -21.64 -9.56
CA ILE A 940 34.05 -23.10 -9.44
C ILE A 940 33.53 -23.79 -10.72
N ASN A 941 32.45 -23.26 -11.30
CA ASN A 941 31.82 -23.83 -12.49
C ASN A 941 32.38 -23.28 -13.82
N HIS A 942 33.27 -22.28 -13.78
CA HIS A 942 33.71 -21.52 -14.96
C HIS A 942 32.59 -20.72 -15.67
N GLU A 943 31.55 -20.32 -14.93
CA GLU A 943 30.36 -19.60 -15.40
C GLU A 943 30.45 -18.11 -15.05
N THR A 944 31.58 -17.47 -15.41
CA THR A 944 31.96 -16.15 -14.86
C THR A 944 31.50 -14.94 -15.67
N HIS A 945 30.80 -15.16 -16.78
CA HIS A 945 30.33 -14.07 -17.64
C HIS A 945 29.09 -13.37 -17.07
N GLY A 946 29.02 -12.06 -17.29
CA GLY A 946 27.85 -11.25 -16.96
C GLY A 946 27.85 -10.62 -15.57
N MET A 947 26.65 -10.30 -15.07
CA MET A 947 26.43 -9.51 -13.85
C MET A 947 25.01 -9.67 -13.28
N ILE A 948 24.84 -9.31 -12.02
CA ILE A 948 23.53 -9.11 -11.38
C ILE A 948 23.38 -7.63 -11.04
N LYS A 949 22.23 -7.04 -11.37
CA LYS A 949 21.83 -5.67 -11.08
C LYS A 949 20.56 -5.66 -10.24
N LEU A 950 20.52 -4.77 -9.25
CA LEU A 950 19.36 -4.56 -8.38
C LEU A 950 19.00 -3.08 -8.36
N VAL A 951 17.72 -2.76 -8.53
CA VAL A 951 17.16 -1.41 -8.57
C VAL A 951 16.19 -1.25 -7.40
N ALA A 952 16.37 -0.20 -6.59
CA ALA A 952 15.51 0.08 -5.45
C ALA A 952 15.14 1.56 -5.38
N ASP A 953 13.94 1.85 -4.89
CA ASP A 953 13.49 3.19 -4.55
C ASP A 953 14.32 3.77 -3.38
N LYS A 954 14.75 5.02 -3.48
CA LYS A 954 15.64 5.62 -2.47
C LYS A 954 14.94 5.99 -1.17
N GLN A 955 13.63 6.22 -1.21
CA GLN A 955 12.87 6.67 -0.04
C GLN A 955 12.40 5.47 0.79
N SER A 956 11.68 4.55 0.16
CA SER A 956 11.12 3.34 0.77
C SER A 956 12.11 2.18 0.88
N HIS A 957 13.23 2.24 0.15
CA HIS A 957 14.19 1.14 0.00
C HIS A 957 13.59 -0.14 -0.59
N ARG A 958 12.38 -0.09 -1.16
CA ARG A 958 11.75 -1.22 -1.84
C ARG A 958 12.49 -1.54 -3.13
N ILE A 959 12.72 -2.83 -3.37
CA ILE A 959 13.30 -3.33 -4.61
C ILE A 959 12.21 -3.27 -5.68
N VAL A 960 12.48 -2.54 -6.76
CA VAL A 960 11.55 -2.33 -7.87
C VAL A 960 11.98 -3.05 -9.14
N GLY A 961 13.19 -3.62 -9.16
CA GLY A 961 13.62 -4.48 -10.25
C GLY A 961 14.96 -5.16 -10.03
N VAL A 962 15.14 -6.29 -10.71
CA VAL A 962 16.35 -7.12 -10.71
C VAL A 962 16.64 -7.53 -12.16
N HIS A 963 17.88 -7.37 -12.60
CA HIS A 963 18.30 -7.65 -13.99
C HIS A 963 19.58 -8.49 -13.96
N LEU A 964 19.62 -9.56 -14.74
CA LEU A 964 20.66 -10.59 -14.69
C LEU A 964 21.22 -10.87 -16.08
N LEU A 965 22.53 -11.08 -16.12
CA LEU A 965 23.23 -11.83 -17.15
C LEU A 965 24.08 -12.88 -16.42
N ALA A 966 23.67 -14.13 -16.42
CA ALA A 966 24.37 -15.20 -15.71
C ALA A 966 23.95 -16.56 -16.26
N ASP A 967 24.81 -17.58 -16.13
CA ASP A 967 24.31 -18.96 -16.18
C ASP A 967 23.38 -19.19 -14.98
N HIS A 968 22.28 -19.93 -15.20
CA HIS A 968 21.21 -20.20 -14.24
C HIS A 968 20.34 -18.98 -13.88
N ALA A 969 20.33 -17.93 -14.70
CA ALA A 969 19.47 -16.77 -14.47
C ALA A 969 17.97 -17.14 -14.51
N ASP A 970 17.61 -18.20 -15.22
CA ASP A 970 16.27 -18.81 -15.25
C ASP A 970 15.75 -19.22 -13.86
N THR A 971 16.64 -19.66 -12.98
CA THR A 971 16.32 -20.03 -11.59
C THR A 971 16.56 -18.89 -10.62
N LEU A 972 17.64 -18.12 -10.79
CA LEU A 972 17.97 -16.99 -9.92
C LEU A 972 16.92 -15.88 -9.97
N VAL A 973 16.30 -15.63 -11.13
CA VAL A 973 15.26 -14.60 -11.27
C VAL A 973 14.04 -14.91 -10.40
N GLY A 974 13.79 -16.17 -10.05
CA GLY A 974 12.70 -16.56 -9.16
C GLY A 974 12.78 -15.91 -7.78
N GLU A 975 13.99 -15.73 -7.23
CA GLU A 975 14.17 -14.98 -5.99
C GLU A 975 13.92 -13.48 -6.19
N GLY A 976 14.39 -12.93 -7.33
CA GLY A 976 14.08 -11.55 -7.73
C GLY A 976 12.58 -11.29 -7.86
N VAL A 977 11.82 -12.27 -8.38
CA VAL A 977 10.34 -12.19 -8.45
C VAL A 977 9.75 -12.05 -7.06
N MET A 978 10.21 -12.84 -6.09
CA MET A 978 9.75 -12.70 -4.70
C MET A 978 10.13 -11.34 -4.09
N MET A 979 11.30 -10.78 -4.46
CA MET A 979 11.71 -9.46 -4.00
C MET A 979 10.81 -8.35 -4.52
N VAL A 980 10.48 -8.36 -5.82
CA VAL A 980 9.67 -7.32 -6.45
C VAL A 980 8.18 -7.49 -6.12
N GLU A 981 7.64 -8.72 -6.24
CA GLU A 981 6.23 -8.98 -5.96
C GLU A 981 5.90 -8.79 -4.48
N GLY A 982 6.77 -9.30 -3.60
CA GLY A 982 6.64 -9.15 -2.15
C GLY A 982 7.06 -7.78 -1.61
N GLU A 983 7.40 -6.83 -2.49
CA GLU A 983 7.81 -5.47 -2.15
C GLU A 983 8.94 -5.41 -1.10
N LEU A 984 9.88 -6.36 -1.17
CA LEU A 984 10.94 -6.50 -0.19
C LEU A 984 11.87 -5.29 -0.20
N THR A 985 12.32 -4.90 0.99
CA THR A 985 13.28 -3.81 1.16
C THR A 985 14.72 -4.30 1.10
N LEU A 986 15.65 -3.38 0.83
CA LEU A 986 17.09 -3.63 0.91
C LEU A 986 17.51 -4.19 2.28
N GLU A 987 16.86 -3.77 3.36
CA GLU A 987 17.12 -4.28 4.71
C GLU A 987 16.69 -5.75 4.85
N GLN A 988 15.50 -6.10 4.37
CA GLN A 988 14.98 -7.47 4.46
C GLN A 988 15.90 -8.44 3.69
N VAL A 989 16.24 -8.10 2.44
CA VAL A 989 17.14 -8.92 1.62
C VAL A 989 18.57 -8.91 2.17
N GLY A 990 19.07 -7.75 2.61
CA GLY A 990 20.43 -7.63 3.14
C GLY A 990 20.67 -8.40 4.44
N ASN A 991 19.64 -8.59 5.27
CA ASN A 991 19.69 -9.33 6.53
C ASN A 991 19.36 -10.83 6.39
N ALA A 992 18.78 -11.24 5.26
CA ALA A 992 18.48 -12.65 5.01
C ALA A 992 19.78 -13.47 4.88
N ILE A 993 19.78 -14.65 5.50
CA ILE A 993 20.90 -15.59 5.44
C ILE A 993 20.78 -16.39 4.15
N HIS A 994 21.57 -16.00 3.15
CA HIS A 994 21.65 -16.73 1.88
C HIS A 994 22.67 -17.87 2.00
N PRO A 995 22.42 -19.05 1.40
CA PRO A 995 23.33 -20.19 1.47
C PRO A 995 24.65 -19.91 0.74
N HIS A 996 25.76 -20.40 1.30
CA HIS A 996 27.10 -20.25 0.73
C HIS A 996 27.77 -21.62 0.49
N PRO A 997 28.47 -21.84 -0.64
CA PRO A 997 28.59 -20.93 -1.79
C PRO A 997 27.41 -21.08 -2.77
N THR A 998 26.70 -19.99 -3.07
CA THR A 998 25.66 -19.97 -4.12
C THR A 998 25.58 -18.60 -4.78
N GLN A 999 25.18 -18.52 -6.05
CA GLN A 999 25.00 -17.22 -6.73
C GLN A 999 23.93 -16.34 -6.06
N THR A 1000 22.97 -16.93 -5.32
CA THR A 1000 21.93 -16.17 -4.57
C THR A 1000 22.53 -15.28 -3.48
N GLU A 1001 23.72 -15.60 -2.95
CA GLU A 1001 24.37 -14.78 -1.92
C GLU A 1001 24.70 -13.35 -2.39
N LEU A 1002 24.83 -13.16 -3.71
CA LEU A 1002 25.02 -11.86 -4.33
C LEU A 1002 23.83 -10.93 -4.11
N PHE A 1003 22.60 -11.41 -3.97
CA PHE A 1003 21.44 -10.54 -3.70
C PHE A 1003 21.57 -9.85 -2.34
N GLY A 1004 21.88 -10.61 -1.29
CA GLY A 1004 22.16 -10.05 0.03
C GLY A 1004 23.33 -9.05 0.01
N GLU A 1005 24.38 -9.36 -0.76
CA GLU A 1005 25.54 -8.46 -0.90
C GLU A 1005 25.20 -7.16 -1.64
N LEU A 1006 24.49 -7.25 -2.76
CA LEU A 1006 23.97 -6.10 -3.52
C LEU A 1006 23.12 -5.21 -2.60
N ALA A 1007 22.17 -5.81 -1.87
CA ALA A 1007 21.28 -5.08 -0.99
C ALA A 1007 22.04 -4.31 0.10
N ARG A 1008 22.99 -4.96 0.79
CA ARG A 1008 23.86 -4.30 1.79
C ARG A 1008 24.73 -3.20 1.18
N ARG A 1009 25.28 -3.40 -0.02
CA ARG A 1009 26.08 -2.39 -0.73
C ARG A 1009 25.27 -1.16 -1.09
N LEU A 1010 24.07 -1.36 -1.63
CA LEU A 1010 23.18 -0.25 -2.00
C LEU A 1010 22.73 0.52 -0.76
N LEU A 1011 22.33 -0.19 0.29
CA LEU A 1011 21.95 0.41 1.57
C LEU A 1011 23.08 1.24 2.17
N GLY A 1012 24.31 0.70 2.18
CA GLY A 1012 25.50 1.42 2.62
C GLY A 1012 25.77 2.69 1.79
N ARG A 1013 25.51 2.65 0.48
CA ARG A 1013 25.64 3.82 -0.40
C ARG A 1013 24.57 4.87 -0.10
N LEU A 1014 23.30 4.47 0.03
CA LEU A 1014 22.18 5.39 0.34
C LEU A 1014 22.38 6.09 1.69
N ARG A 1015 22.83 5.36 2.73
CA ARG A 1015 23.16 5.93 4.04
C ARG A 1015 24.28 6.97 3.98
N ARG A 1016 25.31 6.74 3.16
CA ARG A 1016 26.40 7.72 2.97
C ARG A 1016 25.93 8.98 2.23
N THR A 1017 25.03 8.83 1.26
CA THR A 1017 24.48 9.97 0.53
C THR A 1017 23.56 10.81 1.41
N LYS A 1018 22.72 10.20 2.27
CA LYS A 1018 21.85 10.93 3.22
C LYS A 1018 22.62 11.73 4.29
N ARG A 1019 23.88 11.37 4.58
CA ARG A 1019 24.74 12.06 5.57
C ARG A 1019 25.51 13.25 4.98
N LYS A 1020 25.56 13.38 3.66
CA LYS A 1020 26.17 14.50 2.94
C LYS A 1020 25.09 15.48 2.55
#